data_AF-A3VG24-F1
#
_entry.id   AF-A3VG24-F1
#
_cell.length_a   1.000
_cell.length_b   1.000
_cell.length_c   1.000
_cell.angle_alpha   90.00
_cell.angle_beta   90.00
_cell.angle_gamma   90.00
#
_symmetry.space_group_name_H-M   'P 1'
#
loop_
_entity.id
_entity.type
_entity.pdbx_description
1 polymer ?
#
loop_
_entity_poly.entity_id
_entity_poly.type
_entity_poly.pdbx_seq_one_letter_code
_entity_poly.pdbx_strand_id
1 'polypeptide(L)'
;MTSTRSPEITQERRDDVAARLYALLPADIRAEDAAQGRALEAFIAVLAQGSAEIDRELDRLHDALFVETAPEDALTELGALVAAEPMNPLPKGAGWNARAFIANTIRYRRGKGTARVLAALAADITGEGAQAVEVFRRLVRLQHLADLRGDRPGLASLVDGEARARVGTAQDALPRVSDLRSISRAGGRGFVPSVGLHLLRPVVPVFAAPDTRGLDRDALPAEDVAALPPMQPWPVGEPPTQKAGYFQLAPMPGEPIRLFNPDRRSDGDEATGGSVRPERMPDRLRRLPLHRETDALRLAYAQGEGGWPVAGQWFDPLNPAFTLFIRAKGQATFRQIPAREVLIANFDEAPAKRPAPERAYEWVRPGETVASTGAAPISAAFDPVTGRLVLPVGVEADEVRVAYATGIGRPIGAGPHERNAPDVPFELVDGAGRTHFIRIVDGSRASEPEPGKAVRRVETLQQALADWSAHGDRPGTVGVIVLARSDRDARTANLTIKTHPGTELTLVAAQWRPQVARPGVPVEANRHGYLVRRERMFTLAAAIQVEPSRAPGTTRSDAEEIGTLTLDGIAFTRGITTAPHSVSALALRHCSIRAKPTRAALNVRPGQPISVTIEDSLIDHARVWSSSKYGDARGSRLTLRRSIVGGSPEKSLHLKAPQADVTVCDATILGHVEVGTLDATNTIFAGSLKVIRHQVGCMRYSYSATSQALPKRFLCQPDLALQAARSEGPVSAAQAEAIALGLAPVFYDTDLCEPMVGVLHPLTDPGIRAGGEADTEMGAFAPTGTPIRRANLTRALDSYLPFGAEAEIFDDSLSSSAMYWRHRP
;
A
#
# COMPACT_ATOMS: atom_id res chain seq x y z
N MET A 1 -3.40 -29.72 -21.92
CA MET A 1 -4.83 -29.53 -22.25
C MET A 1 -5.65 -29.72 -20.98
N THR A 2 -5.57 -28.74 -20.09
CA THR A 2 -6.52 -28.56 -18.99
C THR A 2 -7.61 -27.66 -19.55
N SER A 3 -8.83 -28.19 -19.67
CA SER A 3 -10.01 -27.42 -20.08
C SER A 3 -10.25 -26.33 -19.03
N THR A 4 -9.73 -25.14 -19.28
CA THR A 4 -10.18 -23.92 -18.64
C THR A 4 -11.61 -23.72 -19.08
N ARG A 5 -12.57 -24.10 -18.23
CA ARG A 5 -13.98 -23.72 -18.40
C ARG A 5 -13.98 -22.21 -18.67
N SER A 6 -14.47 -21.83 -19.86
CA SER A 6 -14.78 -20.44 -20.15
C SER A 6 -15.66 -19.90 -19.01
N PRO A 7 -15.45 -18.66 -18.55
CA PRO A 7 -16.31 -18.07 -17.54
C PRO A 7 -17.77 -18.18 -17.98
N GLU A 8 -18.63 -18.64 -17.07
CA GLU A 8 -20.05 -18.83 -17.35
C GLU A 8 -20.69 -17.49 -17.77
N ILE A 9 -21.55 -17.53 -18.79
CA ILE A 9 -22.28 -16.34 -19.25
C ILE A 9 -23.23 -15.89 -18.14
N THR A 10 -23.20 -14.59 -17.84
CA THR A 10 -24.09 -14.00 -16.84
C THR A 10 -25.53 -14.10 -17.30
N GLN A 11 -26.43 -14.39 -16.35
CA GLN A 11 -27.86 -14.47 -16.64
C GLN A 11 -28.39 -13.14 -17.20
N GLU A 12 -27.93 -12.02 -16.65
CA GLU A 12 -28.25 -10.67 -17.12
C GLU A 12 -27.97 -10.47 -18.62
N ARG A 13 -26.80 -10.91 -19.10
CA ARG A 13 -26.44 -10.80 -20.52
C ARG A 13 -27.35 -11.67 -21.40
N ARG A 14 -27.79 -12.84 -20.91
CA ARG A 14 -28.74 -13.69 -21.65
C ARG A 14 -30.10 -13.01 -21.75
N ASP A 15 -30.57 -12.43 -20.65
CA ASP A 15 -31.87 -11.76 -20.57
C ASP A 15 -31.90 -10.50 -21.46
N ASP A 16 -30.81 -9.72 -21.49
CA ASP A 16 -30.68 -8.55 -22.38
C ASP A 16 -30.70 -8.94 -23.87
N VAL A 17 -29.99 -10.01 -24.23
CA VAL A 17 -29.99 -10.52 -25.61
C VAL A 17 -31.37 -11.08 -25.97
N ALA A 18 -32.04 -11.78 -25.04
CA ALA A 18 -33.40 -12.28 -25.24
C ALA A 18 -34.38 -11.13 -25.48
N ALA A 19 -34.33 -10.07 -24.66
CA ALA A 19 -35.17 -8.89 -24.82
C ALA A 19 -34.93 -8.19 -26.16
N ARG A 20 -33.66 -8.05 -26.58
CA ARG A 20 -33.30 -7.49 -27.90
C ARG A 20 -33.86 -8.33 -29.04
N LEU A 21 -33.70 -9.66 -29.00
CA LEU A 21 -34.19 -10.56 -30.03
C LEU A 21 -35.72 -10.56 -30.11
N TYR A 22 -36.40 -10.57 -28.95
CA TYR A 22 -37.86 -10.48 -28.89
C TYR A 22 -38.35 -9.15 -29.46
N ALA A 23 -37.68 -8.05 -29.17
CA ALA A 23 -38.03 -6.72 -29.67
C ALA A 23 -37.92 -6.56 -31.20
N LEU A 24 -37.17 -7.45 -31.89
CA LEU A 24 -37.12 -7.48 -33.36
C LEU A 24 -38.41 -8.03 -33.99
N LEU A 25 -39.27 -8.69 -33.21
CA LEU A 25 -40.57 -9.17 -33.70
C LEU A 25 -41.57 -8.00 -33.89
N PRO A 26 -42.38 -8.04 -34.97
CA PRO A 26 -43.49 -7.12 -35.16
C PRO A 26 -44.40 -6.99 -33.92
N ALA A 27 -44.95 -5.79 -33.70
CA ALA A 27 -45.70 -5.48 -32.49
C ALA A 27 -46.99 -6.31 -32.34
N ASP A 28 -47.63 -6.64 -33.46
CA ASP A 28 -48.79 -7.52 -33.57
C ASP A 28 -48.49 -8.94 -33.07
N ILE A 29 -47.35 -9.53 -33.48
CA ILE A 29 -46.91 -10.87 -33.02
C ILE A 29 -46.62 -10.87 -31.51
N ARG A 30 -45.98 -9.81 -30.99
CA ARG A 30 -45.70 -9.69 -29.55
C ARG A 30 -46.97 -9.52 -28.72
N ALA A 31 -47.97 -8.81 -29.23
CA ALA A 31 -49.27 -8.67 -28.57
C ALA A 31 -50.03 -10.00 -28.50
N GLU A 32 -49.96 -10.80 -29.58
CA GLU A 32 -50.58 -12.12 -29.61
C GLU A 32 -49.88 -13.13 -28.69
N ASP A 33 -48.55 -13.17 -28.69
CA ASP A 33 -47.76 -14.00 -27.76
C ASP A 33 -48.04 -13.63 -26.29
N ALA A 34 -48.13 -12.32 -25.98
CA ALA A 34 -48.50 -11.87 -24.65
C ALA A 34 -49.91 -12.33 -24.25
N ALA A 35 -50.86 -12.40 -25.19
CA ALA A 35 -52.21 -12.93 -24.95
C ALA A 35 -52.23 -14.45 -24.78
N GLN A 36 -51.29 -15.18 -25.38
CA GLN A 36 -51.15 -16.64 -25.33
C GLN A 36 -50.19 -17.14 -24.24
N GLY A 37 -49.78 -16.26 -23.30
CA GLY A 37 -48.97 -16.66 -22.15
C GLY A 37 -47.46 -16.65 -22.38
N ARG A 38 -46.96 -15.93 -23.39
CA ARG A 38 -45.53 -15.63 -23.62
C ARG A 38 -44.65 -16.84 -23.90
N ALA A 39 -45.19 -17.85 -24.57
CA ALA A 39 -44.44 -19.06 -24.92
C ALA A 39 -43.32 -18.77 -25.92
N LEU A 40 -43.52 -17.81 -26.85
CA LEU A 40 -42.51 -17.41 -27.82
C LEU A 40 -41.38 -16.61 -27.17
N GLU A 41 -41.70 -15.72 -26.23
CA GLU A 41 -40.70 -15.00 -25.39
C GLU A 41 -39.81 -16.01 -24.64
N ALA A 42 -40.40 -17.03 -24.00
CA ALA A 42 -39.66 -18.07 -23.30
C ALA A 42 -38.77 -18.90 -24.24
N PHE A 43 -39.25 -19.22 -25.45
CA PHE A 43 -38.45 -19.91 -26.46
C PHE A 43 -37.27 -19.05 -26.96
N ILE A 44 -37.50 -17.76 -27.20
CA ILE A 44 -36.45 -16.80 -27.58
C ILE A 44 -35.42 -16.65 -26.47
N ALA A 45 -35.82 -16.68 -25.20
CA ALA A 45 -34.89 -16.66 -24.09
C ALA A 45 -33.93 -17.87 -24.08
N VAL A 46 -34.40 -19.05 -24.50
CA VAL A 46 -33.55 -20.23 -24.68
C VAL A 46 -32.60 -20.07 -25.87
N LEU A 47 -33.10 -19.57 -27.01
CA LEU A 47 -32.27 -19.31 -28.20
C LEU A 47 -31.22 -18.21 -27.96
N ALA A 48 -31.54 -17.23 -27.12
CA ALA A 48 -30.65 -16.12 -26.77
C ALA A 48 -29.34 -16.60 -26.13
N GLN A 49 -29.31 -17.79 -25.53
CA GLN A 49 -28.08 -18.37 -24.99
C GLN A 49 -26.98 -18.47 -26.07
N GLY A 50 -27.29 -19.01 -27.25
CA GLY A 50 -26.31 -19.16 -28.32
C GLY A 50 -25.82 -17.81 -28.86
N SER A 51 -26.71 -16.82 -28.98
CA SER A 51 -26.31 -15.47 -29.38
C SER A 51 -25.47 -14.76 -28.32
N ALA A 52 -25.79 -14.94 -27.03
CA ALA A 52 -24.99 -14.41 -25.93
C ALA A 52 -23.60 -15.05 -25.86
N GLU A 53 -23.48 -16.34 -26.22
CA GLU A 53 -22.20 -17.04 -26.38
C GLU A 53 -21.35 -16.41 -27.50
N ILE A 54 -21.95 -16.17 -28.67
CA ILE A 54 -21.29 -15.52 -29.81
C ILE A 54 -20.88 -14.09 -29.47
N ASP A 55 -21.78 -13.28 -28.91
CA ASP A 55 -21.49 -11.89 -28.56
C ASP A 55 -20.34 -11.81 -27.54
N ARG A 56 -20.31 -12.72 -26.55
CA ARG A 56 -19.19 -12.78 -25.58
C ARG A 56 -17.87 -13.14 -26.26
N GLU A 57 -17.90 -14.08 -27.20
CA GLU A 57 -16.69 -14.46 -27.93
C GLU A 57 -16.20 -13.34 -28.85
N LEU A 58 -17.12 -12.58 -29.46
CA LEU A 58 -16.78 -11.38 -30.24
C LEU A 58 -16.13 -10.30 -29.36
N ASP A 59 -16.67 -10.04 -28.17
CA ASP A 59 -16.05 -9.11 -27.21
C ASP A 59 -14.65 -9.59 -26.83
N ARG A 60 -14.51 -10.89 -26.52
CA ARG A 60 -13.21 -11.49 -26.19
C ARG A 60 -12.21 -11.37 -27.34
N LEU A 61 -12.64 -11.59 -28.59
CA LEU A 61 -11.80 -11.42 -29.79
C LEU A 61 -11.43 -9.95 -30.02
N HIS A 62 -12.37 -9.02 -29.80
CA HIS A 62 -12.12 -7.60 -29.88
C HIS A 62 -11.08 -7.16 -28.83
N ASP A 63 -11.25 -7.59 -27.59
CA ASP A 63 -10.31 -7.34 -26.50
C ASP A 63 -8.92 -7.91 -26.82
N ALA A 64 -8.85 -9.07 -27.47
CA ALA A 64 -7.60 -9.72 -27.88
C ALA A 64 -6.78 -8.92 -28.92
N LEU A 65 -7.37 -7.93 -29.59
CA LEU A 65 -6.67 -7.09 -30.56
C LEU A 65 -5.72 -6.08 -29.89
N PHE A 66 -5.98 -5.69 -28.65
CA PHE A 66 -5.19 -4.68 -27.94
C PHE A 66 -4.45 -5.30 -26.77
N VAL A 67 -3.15 -5.01 -26.67
CA VAL A 67 -2.32 -5.54 -25.58
C VAL A 67 -2.79 -5.07 -24.21
N GLU A 68 -3.54 -3.97 -24.07
CA GLU A 68 -4.09 -3.52 -22.79
C GLU A 68 -5.28 -4.37 -22.32
N THR A 69 -6.14 -4.81 -23.26
CA THR A 69 -7.41 -5.51 -22.97
C THR A 69 -7.34 -7.02 -23.19
N ALA A 70 -6.38 -7.51 -23.98
CA ALA A 70 -6.32 -8.90 -24.41
C ALA A 70 -6.35 -9.91 -23.26
N PRO A 71 -7.11 -11.01 -23.32
CA PRO A 71 -7.08 -12.01 -22.24
C PRO A 71 -5.67 -12.62 -22.06
N GLU A 72 -5.35 -13.14 -20.86
CA GLU A 72 -3.99 -13.60 -20.51
C GLU A 72 -3.44 -14.65 -21.49
N ASP A 73 -4.30 -15.51 -22.01
CA ASP A 73 -3.95 -16.55 -22.97
C ASP A 73 -3.60 -15.99 -24.36
N ALA A 74 -4.21 -14.88 -24.78
CA ALA A 74 -3.89 -14.20 -26.03
C ALA A 74 -2.53 -13.46 -26.00
N LEU A 75 -1.99 -13.15 -24.81
CA LEU A 75 -0.70 -12.45 -24.70
C LEU A 75 0.46 -13.21 -25.33
N THR A 76 0.41 -14.54 -25.33
CA THR A 76 1.50 -15.34 -25.90
C THR A 76 1.55 -15.16 -27.42
N GLU A 77 0.38 -15.06 -28.07
CA GLU A 77 0.28 -14.83 -29.52
C GLU A 77 0.70 -13.40 -29.89
N LEU A 78 0.24 -12.39 -29.12
CA LEU A 78 0.68 -11.00 -29.29
C LEU A 78 2.18 -10.86 -29.08
N GLY A 79 2.74 -11.54 -28.07
CA GLY A 79 4.17 -11.58 -27.82
C GLY A 79 4.94 -12.18 -29.00
N ALA A 80 4.45 -13.27 -29.58
CA ALA A 80 5.06 -13.90 -30.75
C ALA A 80 5.11 -12.96 -31.97
N LEU A 81 4.04 -12.17 -32.19
CA LEU A 81 3.98 -11.21 -33.30
C LEU A 81 5.11 -10.17 -33.25
N VAL A 82 5.42 -9.67 -32.05
CA VAL A 82 6.53 -8.72 -31.84
C VAL A 82 7.84 -9.41 -31.48
N ALA A 83 7.89 -10.75 -31.50
CA ALA A 83 9.00 -11.58 -31.03
C ALA A 83 9.46 -11.23 -29.60
N ALA A 84 8.53 -10.89 -28.71
CA ALA A 84 8.80 -10.71 -27.28
C ALA A 84 9.12 -12.07 -26.64
N GLU A 85 10.17 -12.12 -25.84
CA GLU A 85 10.57 -13.35 -25.15
C GLU A 85 9.54 -13.73 -24.07
N PRO A 86 9.14 -15.01 -23.96
CA PRO A 86 8.17 -15.44 -22.96
C PRO A 86 8.75 -15.32 -21.54
N MET A 87 8.06 -14.57 -20.68
CA MET A 87 8.47 -14.35 -19.29
C MET A 87 7.96 -15.46 -18.36
N ASN A 88 8.71 -15.74 -17.29
CA ASN A 88 8.21 -16.64 -16.23
C ASN A 88 6.97 -16.01 -15.59
N PRO A 89 5.88 -16.78 -15.41
CA PRO A 89 4.63 -16.25 -14.89
C PRO A 89 4.81 -15.79 -13.44
N LEU A 90 4.20 -14.66 -13.11
CA LEU A 90 4.17 -14.15 -11.74
C LEU A 90 3.01 -14.77 -10.93
N PRO A 91 3.07 -14.72 -9.59
CA PRO A 91 1.95 -15.09 -8.74
C PRO A 91 0.67 -14.31 -9.11
N LYS A 92 -0.49 -14.94 -8.92
CA LYS A 92 -1.79 -14.30 -9.15
C LYS A 92 -1.91 -13.03 -8.30
N GLY A 93 -2.35 -11.94 -8.91
CA GLY A 93 -2.51 -10.65 -8.22
C GLY A 93 -1.21 -9.86 -8.03
N ALA A 94 -0.05 -10.32 -8.52
CA ALA A 94 1.22 -9.60 -8.45
C ALA A 94 1.26 -8.31 -9.31
N GLY A 95 0.25 -8.07 -10.16
CA GLY A 95 0.26 -7.00 -11.15
C GLY A 95 0.98 -7.43 -12.44
N TRP A 96 0.26 -7.40 -13.56
CA TRP A 96 0.67 -7.90 -14.87
C TRP A 96 1.94 -7.20 -15.40
N ASN A 97 2.98 -7.98 -15.73
CA ASN A 97 4.25 -7.47 -16.30
C ASN A 97 4.50 -7.93 -17.75
N ALA A 98 3.79 -8.94 -18.26
CA ALA A 98 3.94 -9.38 -19.65
C ALA A 98 3.41 -8.33 -20.64
N ARG A 99 2.29 -7.66 -20.33
CA ARG A 99 1.69 -6.63 -21.20
C ARG A 99 2.64 -5.47 -21.49
N ALA A 100 3.17 -4.83 -20.44
CA ALA A 100 4.05 -3.67 -20.60
C ALA A 100 5.30 -4.03 -21.42
N PHE A 101 5.91 -5.20 -21.12
CA PHE A 101 7.03 -5.71 -21.89
C PHE A 101 6.69 -5.96 -23.37
N ILE A 102 5.57 -6.64 -23.66
CA ILE A 102 5.12 -6.92 -25.03
C ILE A 102 4.84 -5.60 -25.77
N ALA A 103 4.07 -4.69 -25.16
CA ALA A 103 3.69 -3.40 -25.73
C ALA A 103 4.93 -2.56 -26.11
N ASN A 104 5.93 -2.52 -25.23
CA ASN A 104 7.13 -1.69 -25.40
C ASN A 104 8.28 -2.39 -26.13
N THR A 105 8.15 -3.65 -26.55
CA THR A 105 9.23 -4.43 -27.18
C THR A 105 9.85 -3.72 -28.40
N ILE A 106 9.02 -3.14 -29.28
CA ILE A 106 9.51 -2.38 -30.45
C ILE A 106 10.32 -1.16 -30.01
N ARG A 107 9.84 -0.43 -28.99
CA ARG A 107 10.52 0.74 -28.41
C ARG A 107 11.88 0.36 -27.82
N TYR A 108 11.97 -0.78 -27.14
CA TYR A 108 13.22 -1.29 -26.58
C TYR A 108 14.25 -1.60 -27.65
N ARG A 109 13.83 -2.25 -28.74
CA ARG A 109 14.75 -2.58 -29.85
C ARG A 109 15.28 -1.34 -30.55
N ARG A 110 14.43 -0.32 -30.77
CA ARG A 110 14.83 0.95 -31.38
C ARG A 110 15.86 1.74 -30.56
N GLY A 111 15.89 1.54 -29.23
CA GLY A 111 16.84 2.22 -28.33
C GLY A 111 17.82 1.27 -27.63
N LYS A 112 18.03 0.06 -28.17
CA LYS A 112 18.91 -0.95 -27.59
C LYS A 112 20.30 -0.37 -27.30
N GLY A 113 20.89 -0.78 -26.18
CA GLY A 113 22.21 -0.32 -25.74
C GLY A 113 22.23 1.05 -25.04
N THR A 114 21.08 1.69 -24.82
CA THR A 114 21.01 2.97 -24.10
C THR A 114 20.58 2.78 -22.65
N ALA A 115 21.15 3.57 -21.73
CA ALA A 115 20.76 3.56 -20.32
C ALA A 115 19.25 3.81 -20.11
N ARG A 116 18.64 4.68 -20.95
CA ARG A 116 17.20 4.93 -20.97
C ARG A 116 16.40 3.65 -21.20
N VAL A 117 16.77 2.83 -22.18
CA VAL A 117 16.06 1.59 -22.47
C VAL A 117 16.28 0.55 -21.38
N LEU A 118 17.49 0.45 -20.81
CA LEU A 118 17.73 -0.46 -19.69
C LEU A 118 16.89 -0.11 -18.46
N ALA A 119 16.76 1.19 -18.15
CA ALA A 119 15.91 1.66 -17.07
C ALA A 119 14.41 1.39 -17.34
N ALA A 120 13.92 1.68 -18.54
CA ALA A 120 12.53 1.42 -18.91
C ALA A 120 12.20 -0.09 -18.92
N LEU A 121 13.08 -0.91 -19.50
CA LEU A 121 12.98 -2.37 -19.50
C LEU A 121 12.88 -2.92 -18.08
N ALA A 122 13.75 -2.43 -17.19
CA ALA A 122 13.75 -2.82 -15.80
C ALA A 122 12.46 -2.44 -15.11
N ALA A 123 12.02 -1.19 -15.26
CA ALA A 123 10.78 -0.69 -14.71
C ALA A 123 9.56 -1.50 -15.16
N ASP A 124 9.47 -1.86 -16.44
CA ASP A 124 8.33 -2.61 -16.98
C ASP A 124 8.32 -4.08 -16.55
N ILE A 125 9.49 -4.73 -16.48
CA ILE A 125 9.59 -6.15 -16.06
C ILE A 125 9.34 -6.29 -14.56
N THR A 126 9.93 -5.40 -13.74
CA THR A 126 9.85 -5.51 -12.28
C THR A 126 8.69 -4.74 -11.70
N GLY A 127 8.16 -3.72 -12.36
CA GLY A 127 7.20 -2.77 -11.80
C GLY A 127 7.83 -1.76 -10.82
N GLU A 128 9.11 -1.89 -10.53
CA GLU A 128 9.85 -1.08 -9.54
C GLU A 128 10.43 0.17 -10.19
N GLY A 129 10.68 1.24 -9.41
CA GLY A 129 11.41 2.40 -9.91
C GLY A 129 12.81 1.98 -10.36
N ALA A 130 13.26 2.36 -11.56
CA ALA A 130 14.52 1.84 -12.10
C ALA A 130 15.39 2.93 -12.73
N GLN A 131 16.67 2.97 -12.35
CA GLN A 131 17.67 3.86 -12.91
C GLN A 131 18.88 3.08 -13.40
N ALA A 132 19.23 3.26 -14.67
CA ALA A 132 20.49 2.76 -15.20
C ALA A 132 21.59 3.82 -15.02
N VAL A 133 22.72 3.40 -14.47
CA VAL A 133 23.90 4.22 -14.20
C VAL A 133 25.06 3.70 -15.01
N GLU A 134 25.58 4.53 -15.89
CA GLU A 134 26.80 4.28 -16.63
C GLU A 134 28.01 4.54 -15.72
N VAL A 135 28.65 3.48 -15.22
CA VAL A 135 29.67 3.58 -14.17
C VAL A 135 30.87 4.41 -14.62
N PHE A 136 31.23 4.37 -15.90
CA PHE A 136 32.33 5.17 -16.46
C PHE A 136 32.16 6.69 -16.24
N ARG A 137 30.94 7.17 -15.96
CA ARG A 137 30.68 8.57 -15.62
C ARG A 137 31.17 8.96 -14.23
N ARG A 138 31.36 7.98 -13.34
CA ARG A 138 31.85 8.16 -11.96
C ARG A 138 33.35 7.91 -11.82
N LEU A 139 34.00 7.38 -12.85
CA LEU A 139 35.42 7.06 -12.81
C LEU A 139 36.28 8.32 -12.85
N VAL A 140 37.25 8.38 -11.94
CA VAL A 140 38.31 9.39 -11.98
C VAL A 140 39.16 9.17 -13.23
N ARG A 141 39.41 10.23 -13.98
CA ARG A 141 40.30 10.24 -15.14
C ARG A 141 41.13 11.51 -15.18
N LEU A 142 42.31 11.42 -15.78
CA LEU A 142 43.04 12.61 -16.18
C LEU A 142 42.24 13.36 -17.26
N GLN A 143 42.07 14.66 -17.05
CA GLN A 143 41.30 15.53 -17.92
C GLN A 143 42.15 15.88 -19.15
N HIS A 144 41.58 15.72 -20.35
CA HIS A 144 42.21 16.13 -21.60
C HIS A 144 41.56 17.44 -22.07
N LEU A 145 42.33 18.38 -22.61
CA LEU A 145 41.78 19.70 -23.00
C LEU A 145 40.66 19.62 -24.05
N ALA A 146 40.65 18.57 -24.88
CA ALA A 146 39.57 18.33 -25.84
C ALA A 146 38.30 17.69 -25.23
N ASP A 147 38.33 17.23 -23.97
CA ASP A 147 37.20 16.61 -23.27
C ASP A 147 37.30 16.90 -21.77
N LEU A 148 37.09 18.18 -21.42
CA LEU A 148 37.02 18.66 -20.04
C LEU A 148 35.67 18.29 -19.42
N ARG A 149 35.72 17.53 -18.32
CA ARG A 149 34.57 17.08 -17.53
C ARG A 149 34.62 17.71 -16.14
N GLY A 150 34.16 18.96 -16.04
CA GLY A 150 34.10 19.72 -14.78
C GLY A 150 33.09 19.16 -13.77
N ASP A 151 32.16 18.32 -14.23
CA ASP A 151 31.21 17.57 -13.41
C ASP A 151 31.85 16.38 -12.66
N ARG A 152 33.12 16.06 -12.93
CA ARG A 152 33.84 14.91 -12.35
C ARG A 152 35.05 15.36 -11.54
N PRO A 153 34.87 15.69 -10.25
CA PRO A 153 35.98 16.06 -9.40
C PRO A 153 36.89 14.83 -9.17
N GLY A 154 38.21 15.03 -9.15
CA GLY A 154 39.16 13.96 -8.84
C GLY A 154 39.14 13.53 -7.37
N LEU A 155 38.55 14.35 -6.49
CA LEU A 155 38.44 14.14 -5.05
C LEU A 155 37.00 14.38 -4.59
N ALA A 156 36.55 13.58 -3.63
CA ALA A 156 35.24 13.75 -3.01
C ALA A 156 35.21 14.99 -2.10
N SER A 157 34.18 15.83 -2.24
CA SER A 157 33.89 16.88 -1.26
C SER A 157 33.16 16.28 -0.06
N LEU A 158 33.73 16.37 1.14
CA LEU A 158 33.13 15.85 2.38
C LEU A 158 32.11 16.80 3.01
N VAL A 159 32.10 18.07 2.58
CA VAL A 159 31.24 19.13 3.14
C VAL A 159 29.95 19.32 2.36
N ASP A 160 29.87 18.80 1.13
CA ASP A 160 28.64 18.87 0.35
C ASP A 160 27.59 17.89 0.89
N GLY A 161 26.62 18.44 1.62
CA GLY A 161 25.51 17.67 2.17
C GLY A 161 24.65 16.98 1.12
N GLU A 162 24.61 17.48 -0.12
CA GLU A 162 23.84 16.87 -1.20
C GLU A 162 24.55 15.63 -1.77
N ALA A 163 25.85 15.73 -2.07
CA ALA A 163 26.67 14.59 -2.42
C ALA A 163 26.63 13.52 -1.32
N ARG A 164 26.78 13.93 -0.05
CA ARG A 164 26.70 13.02 1.11
C ARG A 164 25.36 12.28 1.19
N ALA A 165 24.24 12.96 0.91
CA ALA A 165 22.92 12.35 0.98
C ALA A 165 22.67 11.30 -0.13
N ARG A 166 23.44 11.33 -1.22
CA ARG A 166 23.28 10.45 -2.39
C ARG A 166 24.28 9.28 -2.43
N VAL A 167 25.15 9.16 -1.42
CA VAL A 167 26.18 8.11 -1.39
C VAL A 167 25.54 6.72 -1.44
N GLY A 168 26.08 5.87 -2.31
CA GLY A 168 25.59 4.50 -2.48
C GLY A 168 24.26 4.38 -3.24
N THR A 169 23.69 5.47 -3.74
CA THR A 169 22.49 5.43 -4.60
C THR A 169 22.84 5.50 -6.09
N ALA A 170 21.82 5.39 -6.93
CA ALA A 170 21.92 5.63 -8.37
C ALA A 170 22.38 7.06 -8.70
N GLN A 171 22.25 8.00 -7.76
CA GLN A 171 22.69 9.39 -7.90
C GLN A 171 23.99 9.69 -7.15
N ASP A 172 24.68 8.66 -6.63
CA ASP A 172 26.01 8.78 -6.07
C ASP A 172 26.96 9.41 -7.11
N ALA A 173 27.48 10.59 -6.78
CA ALA A 173 28.42 11.33 -7.62
C ALA A 173 29.86 11.23 -7.09
N LEU A 174 30.11 10.40 -6.08
CA LEU A 174 31.45 10.25 -5.54
C LEU A 174 32.41 9.65 -6.58
N PRO A 175 33.61 10.22 -6.73
CA PRO A 175 34.61 9.70 -7.66
C PRO A 175 35.02 8.27 -7.28
N ARG A 176 35.16 7.40 -8.28
CA ARG A 176 35.60 6.00 -8.13
C ARG A 176 36.88 5.74 -8.91
N VAL A 177 37.76 4.92 -8.36
CA VAL A 177 38.92 4.38 -9.09
C VAL A 177 38.45 3.18 -9.92
N SER A 178 39.14 2.92 -11.04
CA SER A 178 38.83 1.77 -11.89
C SER A 178 39.05 0.44 -11.14
N ASP A 179 38.03 -0.40 -11.11
CA ASP A 179 38.05 -1.78 -10.63
C ASP A 179 37.87 -2.70 -11.85
N LEU A 180 38.92 -3.40 -12.24
CA LEU A 180 38.94 -4.21 -13.48
C LEU A 180 38.23 -5.56 -13.32
N ARG A 181 37.75 -5.90 -12.12
CA ARG A 181 36.98 -7.12 -11.90
C ARG A 181 35.64 -7.03 -12.61
N SER A 182 35.13 -8.17 -13.07
CA SER A 182 33.79 -8.28 -13.64
C SER A 182 32.74 -7.86 -12.60
N ILE A 183 31.82 -6.97 -12.99
CA ILE A 183 30.71 -6.55 -12.13
C ILE A 183 29.71 -7.70 -11.94
N SER A 184 29.53 -8.51 -12.98
CA SER A 184 28.60 -9.64 -12.96
C SER A 184 29.12 -10.86 -12.19
N ARG A 185 30.44 -11.12 -12.19
CA ARG A 185 31.02 -12.37 -11.65
C ARG A 185 31.92 -12.20 -10.44
N ALA A 186 32.56 -11.04 -10.30
CA ALA A 186 33.63 -10.82 -9.33
C ALA A 186 33.40 -9.59 -8.43
N GLY A 187 32.19 -9.01 -8.50
CA GLY A 187 31.78 -7.85 -7.69
C GLY A 187 32.57 -6.57 -7.98
N GLY A 188 33.18 -6.46 -9.16
CA GLY A 188 33.91 -5.28 -9.56
C GLY A 188 32.97 -4.14 -9.95
N ARG A 189 32.86 -3.10 -9.13
CA ARG A 189 31.81 -2.07 -9.30
C ARG A 189 32.17 -0.92 -10.23
N GLY A 190 33.38 -0.92 -10.78
CA GLY A 190 34.05 0.30 -11.24
C GLY A 190 34.79 0.17 -12.56
N PHE A 191 34.19 -0.35 -13.64
CA PHE A 191 34.86 -0.39 -14.94
C PHE A 191 34.10 0.39 -16.03
N VAL A 192 34.78 0.71 -17.13
CA VAL A 192 34.20 1.43 -18.26
C VAL A 192 32.96 0.72 -18.88
N PRO A 193 32.96 -0.60 -19.12
CA PRO A 193 31.80 -1.34 -19.61
C PRO A 193 30.73 -1.62 -18.54
N SER A 194 30.95 -1.26 -17.28
CA SER A 194 30.02 -1.57 -16.20
C SER A 194 28.79 -0.66 -16.23
N VAL A 195 27.61 -1.27 -16.10
CA VAL A 195 26.33 -0.59 -15.95
C VAL A 195 25.68 -1.03 -14.64
N GLY A 196 25.38 -0.09 -13.75
CA GLY A 196 24.60 -0.36 -12.55
C GLY A 196 23.12 -0.13 -12.80
N LEU A 197 22.29 -1.16 -12.63
CA LEU A 197 20.84 -1.04 -12.72
C LEU A 197 20.24 -0.99 -11.32
N HIS A 198 19.88 0.20 -10.86
CA HIS A 198 19.38 0.45 -9.52
C HIS A 198 17.85 0.38 -9.50
N LEU A 199 17.31 -0.51 -8.66
CA LEU A 199 15.87 -0.70 -8.48
C LEU A 199 15.40 -0.18 -7.12
N LEU A 200 14.23 0.47 -7.12
CA LEU A 200 13.54 1.00 -5.95
C LEU A 200 12.25 0.19 -5.76
N ARG A 201 12.28 -0.71 -4.76
CA ARG A 201 11.16 -1.59 -4.39
C ARG A 201 9.92 -0.91 -3.79
N PRO A 202 10.00 0.22 -3.06
CA PRO A 202 8.82 0.79 -2.44
C PRO A 202 7.71 1.09 -3.46
N VAL A 203 6.51 0.62 -3.18
CA VAL A 203 5.28 1.13 -3.80
C VAL A 203 4.93 2.43 -3.11
N VAL A 204 4.51 3.44 -3.89
CA VAL A 204 4.22 4.78 -3.38
C VAL A 204 2.73 5.09 -3.53
N PRO A 205 1.88 4.64 -2.59
CA PRO A 205 0.48 5.05 -2.57
C PRO A 205 0.35 6.54 -2.21
N VAL A 206 -0.58 7.24 -2.88
CA VAL A 206 -0.69 8.70 -2.86
C VAL A 206 -2.06 9.14 -2.32
N PHE A 207 -2.05 10.11 -1.39
CA PHE A 207 -3.20 10.97 -1.12
C PHE A 207 -3.13 12.16 -2.07
N ALA A 208 -3.79 12.03 -3.22
CA ALA A 208 -3.71 13.01 -4.29
C ALA A 208 -4.29 14.37 -3.86
N ALA A 209 -3.62 15.46 -4.25
CA ALA A 209 -4.16 16.79 -4.08
C ALA A 209 -5.43 16.94 -4.93
N PRO A 210 -6.46 17.66 -4.45
CA PRO A 210 -7.62 17.96 -5.27
C PRO A 210 -7.20 18.78 -6.51
N ASP A 211 -7.91 18.57 -7.61
CA ASP A 211 -7.74 19.42 -8.80
C ASP A 211 -8.28 20.82 -8.49
N THR A 212 -7.38 21.75 -8.25
CA THR A 212 -7.72 23.15 -7.92
C THR A 212 -7.82 24.06 -9.14
N ARG A 213 -7.79 23.51 -10.36
CA ARG A 213 -7.95 24.32 -11.57
C ARG A 213 -9.34 24.93 -11.61
N GLY A 214 -9.39 26.27 -11.58
CA GLY A 214 -10.65 27.01 -11.55
C GLY A 214 -11.29 27.14 -10.16
N LEU A 215 -10.64 26.66 -9.09
CA LEU A 215 -11.07 26.85 -7.71
C LEU A 215 -10.32 28.01 -7.05
N ASP A 216 -10.97 28.68 -6.10
CA ASP A 216 -10.31 29.64 -5.21
C ASP A 216 -9.46 28.88 -4.18
N ARG A 217 -8.13 28.96 -4.35
CA ARG A 217 -7.15 28.28 -3.51
C ARG A 217 -7.11 28.80 -2.06
N ASP A 218 -7.66 30.00 -1.80
CA ASP A 218 -7.74 30.55 -0.46
C ASP A 218 -9.06 30.19 0.26
N ALA A 219 -10.03 29.59 -0.46
CA ALA A 219 -11.37 29.29 0.07
C ALA A 219 -11.94 27.93 -0.39
N LEU A 220 -11.14 26.85 -0.27
CA LEU A 220 -11.56 25.49 -0.64
C LEU A 220 -12.57 24.90 0.37
N PRO A 221 -13.72 24.36 -0.06
CA PRO A 221 -14.65 23.68 0.83
C PRO A 221 -14.08 22.36 1.37
N ALA A 222 -14.60 21.91 2.52
CA ALA A 222 -14.12 20.71 3.19
C ALA A 222 -14.29 19.42 2.36
N GLU A 223 -15.20 19.40 1.39
CA GLU A 223 -15.46 18.25 0.51
C GLU A 223 -14.35 18.03 -0.53
N ASP A 224 -13.69 19.09 -1.00
CA ASP A 224 -12.58 18.99 -1.95
C ASP A 224 -11.34 18.35 -1.31
N VAL A 225 -11.14 18.56 0.00
CA VAL A 225 -10.03 17.97 0.76
C VAL A 225 -10.42 16.70 1.53
N ALA A 226 -11.59 16.12 1.24
CA ALA A 226 -12.13 14.96 1.96
C ALA A 226 -11.26 13.70 1.90
N ALA A 227 -10.50 13.51 0.81
CA ALA A 227 -9.59 12.38 0.64
C ALA A 227 -8.29 12.53 1.45
N LEU A 228 -7.95 13.75 1.88
CA LEU A 228 -6.69 14.07 2.54
C LEU A 228 -6.81 13.84 4.05
N PRO A 229 -5.88 13.10 4.68
CA PRO A 229 -5.94 12.88 6.10
C PRO A 229 -5.59 14.14 6.91
N PRO A 230 -6.28 14.40 8.04
CA PRO A 230 -5.94 15.48 8.93
C PRO A 230 -4.69 15.13 9.75
N MET A 231 -3.84 16.12 9.98
CA MET A 231 -2.77 16.02 10.97
C MET A 231 -3.36 16.09 12.38
N GLN A 232 -2.77 15.36 13.31
CA GLN A 232 -3.15 15.41 14.72
C GLN A 232 -2.13 16.21 15.54
N PRO A 233 -2.48 16.66 16.76
CA PRO A 233 -1.53 17.31 17.64
C PRO A 233 -0.29 16.45 17.87
N TRP A 234 0.89 17.05 17.71
CA TRP A 234 2.17 16.38 17.99
C TRP A 234 2.49 16.49 19.49
N PRO A 235 2.56 15.36 20.24
CA PRO A 235 3.03 15.38 21.61
C PRO A 235 4.54 15.67 21.68
N VAL A 236 4.92 16.63 22.52
CA VAL A 236 6.30 17.12 22.66
C VAL A 236 6.80 16.99 24.11
N GLY A 237 8.06 16.57 24.26
CA GLY A 237 8.77 16.51 25.55
C GLY A 237 8.50 15.23 26.35
N GLU A 238 9.12 15.15 27.52
CA GLU A 238 8.94 14.08 28.50
C GLU A 238 8.50 14.69 29.84
N PRO A 239 7.27 14.44 30.34
CA PRO A 239 6.20 13.67 29.70
C PRO A 239 5.64 14.37 28.44
N PRO A 240 5.06 13.62 27.49
CA PRO A 240 4.51 14.16 26.25
C PRO A 240 3.36 15.14 26.53
N THR A 241 3.55 16.40 26.16
CA THR A 241 2.56 17.47 26.28
C THR A 241 2.13 17.97 24.91
N GLN A 242 0.83 18.28 24.77
CA GLN A 242 0.33 18.89 23.54
C GLN A 242 0.66 20.39 23.56
N LYS A 243 1.31 20.85 22.49
CA LYS A 243 1.58 22.28 22.27
C LYS A 243 0.72 22.76 21.10
N ALA A 244 0.01 23.88 21.26
CA ALA A 244 -0.73 24.49 20.16
C ALA A 244 0.21 24.78 18.98
N GLY A 245 -0.27 24.65 17.74
CA GLY A 245 0.53 24.86 16.54
C GLY A 245 1.53 23.76 16.17
N TYR A 246 1.61 22.66 16.95
CA TYR A 246 2.47 21.50 16.65
C TYR A 246 1.61 20.32 16.18
N PHE A 247 1.89 19.82 14.98
CA PHE A 247 1.12 18.77 14.33
C PHE A 247 2.02 17.64 13.83
N GLN A 248 1.46 16.44 13.74
CA GLN A 248 2.08 15.29 13.11
C GLN A 248 1.07 14.57 12.20
N LEU A 249 1.58 14.02 11.11
CA LEU A 249 0.78 13.29 10.13
C LEU A 249 0.61 11.81 10.50
N ALA A 250 1.59 11.22 11.17
CA ALA A 250 1.54 9.82 11.58
C ALA A 250 0.31 9.55 12.46
N PRO A 251 -0.48 8.47 12.21
CA PRO A 251 -1.65 8.12 13.02
C PRO A 251 -1.32 7.79 14.48
N MET A 252 -0.16 7.18 14.74
CA MET A 252 0.32 6.89 16.09
C MET A 252 1.00 8.12 16.71
N PRO A 253 0.55 8.62 17.87
CA PRO A 253 1.17 9.77 18.54
C PRO A 253 2.66 9.54 18.84
N GLY A 254 3.52 10.47 18.42
CA GLY A 254 4.98 10.44 18.64
C GLY A 254 5.78 9.76 17.52
N GLU A 255 5.18 8.83 16.77
CA GLU A 255 5.84 8.15 15.66
C GLU A 255 6.04 9.08 14.46
N PRO A 256 7.10 8.90 13.66
CA PRO A 256 7.27 9.61 12.41
C PRO A 256 6.51 8.92 11.25
N ILE A 257 6.30 9.65 10.16
CA ILE A 257 5.89 9.09 8.86
C ILE A 257 6.84 9.62 7.78
N ARG A 258 7.31 8.72 6.91
CA ARG A 258 8.29 9.03 5.86
C ARG A 258 7.56 9.40 4.58
N LEU A 259 7.70 10.62 4.10
CA LEU A 259 7.10 11.01 2.82
C LEU A 259 8.01 10.61 1.65
N PHE A 260 7.36 10.25 0.55
CA PHE A 260 7.99 9.86 -0.69
C PHE A 260 7.60 10.83 -1.79
N ASN A 261 8.43 10.90 -2.82
CA ASN A 261 8.05 11.54 -4.05
C ASN A 261 7.01 10.66 -4.78
N PRO A 262 5.89 11.21 -5.28
CA PRO A 262 4.93 10.43 -6.06
C PRO A 262 5.59 9.72 -7.26
N ASP A 263 5.14 8.51 -7.59
CA ASP A 263 5.61 7.81 -8.79
C ASP A 263 5.04 8.51 -10.03
N ARG A 264 5.92 9.14 -10.81
CA ARG A 264 5.55 9.95 -12.00
C ARG A 264 6.14 9.41 -13.28
N ARG A 265 6.54 8.13 -13.29
CA ARG A 265 7.14 7.50 -14.46
C ARG A 265 6.16 7.43 -15.64
N SER A 266 4.85 7.40 -15.38
CA SER A 266 3.78 7.37 -16.38
C SER A 266 3.43 8.73 -16.99
N ASP A 267 3.92 9.86 -16.44
CA ASP A 267 3.44 11.22 -16.77
C ASP A 267 3.95 11.76 -18.13
N GLY A 268 4.10 10.89 -19.13
CA GLY A 268 4.40 11.27 -20.51
C GLY A 268 5.86 11.64 -20.74
N ASP A 269 6.72 10.63 -20.91
CA ASP A 269 8.15 10.80 -21.14
C ASP A 269 8.54 10.69 -22.63
N GLU A 270 7.89 11.49 -23.48
CA GLU A 270 8.33 11.69 -24.88
C GLU A 270 9.34 12.84 -25.02
N ALA A 271 9.33 13.84 -24.12
CA ALA A 271 10.08 15.08 -24.30
C ALA A 271 11.50 15.10 -23.65
N THR A 272 11.82 14.23 -22.69
CA THR A 272 12.97 14.46 -21.78
C THR A 272 14.25 13.64 -22.01
N GLY A 273 14.41 12.96 -23.15
CA GLY A 273 15.74 12.51 -23.59
C GLY A 273 16.49 11.53 -22.67
N GLY A 274 15.81 10.84 -21.74
CA GLY A 274 16.30 9.58 -21.17
C GLY A 274 17.12 9.59 -19.88
N SER A 275 17.23 10.71 -19.16
CA SER A 275 17.72 10.68 -17.77
C SER A 275 16.54 10.69 -16.82
N VAL A 276 16.32 9.59 -16.09
CA VAL A 276 15.29 9.57 -15.06
C VAL A 276 15.73 10.49 -13.93
N ARG A 277 14.94 11.54 -13.71
CA ARG A 277 15.26 12.56 -12.73
C ARG A 277 14.84 12.12 -11.32
N PRO A 278 15.59 12.47 -10.26
CA PRO A 278 15.29 12.05 -8.89
C PRO A 278 13.87 12.45 -8.44
N GLU A 279 13.41 13.63 -8.83
CA GLU A 279 12.07 14.18 -8.56
C GLU A 279 10.92 13.46 -9.30
N ARG A 280 11.22 12.42 -10.09
CA ARG A 280 10.21 11.53 -10.69
C ARG A 280 10.29 10.10 -10.16
N MET A 281 11.32 9.79 -9.38
CA MET A 281 11.49 8.46 -8.79
C MET A 281 10.67 8.32 -7.51
N PRO A 282 10.13 7.12 -7.23
CA PRO A 282 9.48 6.79 -5.97
C PRO A 282 10.50 6.65 -4.82
N ASP A 283 11.28 7.69 -4.52
CA ASP A 283 12.25 7.73 -3.42
C ASP A 283 11.77 8.65 -2.27
N ARG A 284 12.35 8.47 -1.08
CA ARG A 284 12.10 9.29 0.11
C ARG A 284 12.40 10.76 -0.16
N LEU A 285 11.52 11.64 0.31
CA LEU A 285 11.76 13.08 0.28
C LEU A 285 12.91 13.46 1.24
N ARG A 286 13.77 14.36 0.79
CA ARG A 286 14.95 14.82 1.53
C ARG A 286 14.82 16.29 1.86
N ARG A 287 15.25 16.68 3.07
CA ARG A 287 15.12 18.05 3.59
C ARG A 287 15.85 19.08 2.72
N LEU A 288 17.11 18.81 2.38
CA LEU A 288 18.00 19.80 1.76
C LEU A 288 17.54 20.25 0.35
N PRO A 289 17.21 19.35 -0.61
CA PRO A 289 16.73 19.77 -1.93
C PRO A 289 15.44 20.62 -1.84
N LEU A 290 14.48 20.18 -1.03
CA LEU A 290 13.21 20.90 -0.83
C LEU A 290 13.43 22.24 -0.14
N HIS A 291 14.34 22.31 0.83
CA HIS A 291 14.70 23.55 1.49
C HIS A 291 15.28 24.57 0.50
N ARG A 292 16.21 24.16 -0.36
CA ARG A 292 16.81 25.04 -1.37
C ARG A 292 15.79 25.56 -2.37
N GLU A 293 14.89 24.70 -2.87
CA GLU A 293 13.85 25.13 -3.82
C GLU A 293 12.86 26.10 -3.16
N THR A 294 12.35 25.78 -1.97
CA THR A 294 11.42 26.67 -1.26
C THR A 294 12.08 27.98 -0.83
N ASP A 295 13.38 27.98 -0.51
CA ASP A 295 14.16 29.19 -0.22
C ASP A 295 14.39 30.07 -1.45
N ALA A 296 14.69 29.47 -2.60
CA ALA A 296 14.78 30.19 -3.86
C ALA A 296 13.44 30.83 -4.27
N LEU A 297 12.32 30.12 -4.09
CA LEU A 297 10.98 30.66 -4.32
C LEU A 297 10.63 31.82 -3.39
N ARG A 298 11.07 31.77 -2.12
CA ARG A 298 10.92 32.87 -1.17
C ARG A 298 11.76 34.08 -1.54
N LEU A 299 13.01 33.87 -1.95
CA LEU A 299 13.90 34.94 -2.38
C LEU A 299 13.34 35.66 -3.62
N ALA A 300 12.87 34.92 -4.63
CA ALA A 300 12.25 35.50 -5.83
C ALA A 300 11.00 36.33 -5.47
N TYR A 301 10.17 35.84 -4.55
CA TYR A 301 9.05 36.61 -4.02
C TYR A 301 9.50 37.91 -3.33
N ALA A 302 10.53 37.86 -2.48
CA ALA A 302 11.08 39.03 -1.80
C ALA A 302 11.68 40.05 -2.79
N GLN A 303 12.19 39.60 -3.93
CA GLN A 303 12.72 40.43 -5.02
C GLN A 303 11.62 41.08 -5.88
N GLY A 304 10.36 40.68 -5.71
CA GLY A 304 9.25 41.09 -6.58
C GLY A 304 9.27 40.40 -7.95
N GLU A 305 10.06 39.34 -8.11
CA GLU A 305 10.11 38.53 -9.33
C GLU A 305 8.88 37.63 -9.36
N GLY A 306 7.84 38.05 -10.10
CA GLY A 306 6.57 37.30 -10.22
C GLY A 306 6.66 35.98 -11.00
N GLY A 307 7.86 35.54 -11.36
CA GLY A 307 8.12 34.33 -12.14
C GLY A 307 8.73 33.21 -11.29
N TRP A 308 8.51 31.96 -11.71
CA TRP A 308 9.23 30.81 -11.16
C TRP A 308 10.70 30.90 -11.62
N PRO A 309 11.67 31.17 -10.71
CA PRO A 309 13.08 31.37 -11.11
C PRO A 309 13.73 30.08 -11.65
N VAL A 310 13.12 28.93 -11.38
CA VAL A 310 13.52 27.60 -11.84
C VAL A 310 12.23 26.85 -12.14
N ALA A 311 12.12 26.14 -13.27
CA ALA A 311 11.05 25.16 -13.44
C ALA A 311 11.09 24.21 -12.24
N GLY A 312 10.09 24.29 -11.36
CA GLY A 312 10.14 23.65 -10.05
C GLY A 312 10.41 22.16 -10.19
N GLN A 313 11.46 21.67 -9.53
CA GLN A 313 11.83 20.26 -9.61
C GLN A 313 10.90 19.44 -8.71
N TRP A 314 10.66 19.88 -7.46
CA TRP A 314 9.78 19.18 -6.54
C TRP A 314 8.42 19.87 -6.35
N PHE A 315 8.31 21.18 -6.61
CA PHE A 315 7.07 21.94 -6.42
C PHE A 315 6.51 22.55 -7.72
N ASP A 316 6.44 21.78 -8.80
CA ASP A 316 5.67 22.18 -10.00
C ASP A 316 4.17 22.40 -9.65
N PRO A 317 3.53 23.49 -10.10
CA PRO A 317 2.09 23.72 -9.96
C PRO A 317 1.17 22.54 -10.30
N LEU A 318 1.54 21.70 -11.27
CA LEU A 318 0.73 20.55 -11.67
C LEU A 318 0.97 19.34 -10.77
N ASN A 319 2.21 19.16 -10.32
CA ASN A 319 2.67 17.95 -9.66
C ASN A 319 3.63 18.29 -8.51
N PRO A 320 3.13 18.82 -7.38
CA PRO A 320 3.95 19.09 -6.20
C PRO A 320 4.25 17.80 -5.43
N ALA A 321 5.43 17.70 -4.80
CA ALA A 321 5.82 16.55 -3.98
C ALA A 321 4.87 16.32 -2.80
N PHE A 322 4.34 17.42 -2.23
CA PHE A 322 3.24 17.42 -1.27
C PHE A 322 2.53 18.79 -1.31
N THR A 323 1.33 18.88 -0.74
CA THR A 323 0.58 20.15 -0.62
C THR A 323 -0.08 20.25 0.74
N LEU A 324 0.02 21.42 1.38
CA LEU A 324 -0.55 21.69 2.70
C LEU A 324 -1.83 22.51 2.57
N PHE A 325 -2.84 22.16 3.35
CA PHE A 325 -4.11 22.85 3.43
C PHE A 325 -4.39 23.19 4.90
N ILE A 326 -4.68 24.47 5.18
CA ILE A 326 -4.91 24.94 6.54
C ILE A 326 -6.29 25.56 6.62
N ARG A 327 -7.07 25.13 7.61
CA ARG A 327 -8.29 25.80 8.02
C ARG A 327 -8.00 26.61 9.28
N ALA A 328 -7.93 27.93 9.11
CA ALA A 328 -7.69 28.84 10.22
C ALA A 328 -8.81 28.76 11.25
N LYS A 329 -8.50 29.14 12.49
CA LYS A 329 -9.46 29.06 13.60
C LYS A 329 -10.75 29.83 13.28
N GLY A 330 -11.90 29.14 13.35
CA GLY A 330 -13.22 29.72 13.10
C GLY A 330 -13.60 29.91 11.62
N GLN A 331 -12.75 29.47 10.68
CA GLN A 331 -13.06 29.47 9.24
C GLN A 331 -13.73 28.15 8.81
N ALA A 332 -14.59 28.22 7.80
CA ALA A 332 -15.27 27.06 7.23
C ALA A 332 -14.49 26.42 6.06
N THR A 333 -13.64 27.19 5.39
CA THR A 333 -12.88 26.79 4.19
C THR A 333 -11.39 26.61 4.49
N PHE A 334 -10.71 25.88 3.61
CA PHE A 334 -9.27 25.63 3.66
C PHE A 334 -8.53 26.55 2.70
N ARG A 335 -7.37 27.05 3.13
CA ARG A 335 -6.39 27.72 2.30
C ARG A 335 -5.30 26.73 1.90
N GLN A 336 -5.05 26.58 0.60
CA GLN A 336 -3.90 25.86 0.07
C GLN A 336 -2.64 26.72 0.26
N ILE A 337 -1.65 26.20 0.99
CA ILE A 337 -0.40 26.94 1.23
C ILE A 337 0.51 26.82 0.01
N PRO A 338 0.93 27.95 -0.61
CA PRO A 338 1.89 27.93 -1.70
C PRO A 338 3.26 27.40 -1.24
N ALA A 339 4.00 26.72 -2.12
CA ALA A 339 5.32 26.17 -1.78
C ALA A 339 6.31 27.21 -1.23
N ARG A 340 6.25 28.46 -1.73
CA ARG A 340 7.05 29.58 -1.20
C ARG A 340 6.75 29.90 0.26
N GLU A 341 5.54 29.66 0.76
CA GLU A 341 5.19 29.91 2.17
C GLU A 341 5.53 28.73 3.09
N VAL A 342 6.12 27.66 2.54
CA VAL A 342 6.56 26.48 3.30
C VAL A 342 8.03 26.61 3.68
N LEU A 343 8.32 26.52 4.98
CA LEU A 343 9.67 26.41 5.51
C LEU A 343 10.03 24.94 5.75
N ILE A 344 10.97 24.39 4.99
CA ILE A 344 11.49 23.05 5.26
C ILE A 344 12.45 23.12 6.45
N ALA A 345 12.16 22.32 7.49
CA ALA A 345 12.92 22.30 8.73
C ALA A 345 13.22 20.85 9.20
N ASN A 346 14.13 20.70 10.16
CA ASN A 346 14.36 19.43 10.83
C ASN A 346 13.54 19.38 12.12
N PHE A 347 12.60 18.43 12.21
CA PHE A 347 11.79 18.16 13.39
C PHE A 347 11.98 16.75 13.95
N ASP A 348 13.21 16.21 13.86
CA ASP A 348 13.61 15.03 14.65
C ASP A 348 13.32 15.27 16.15
N GLU A 349 13.61 16.50 16.61
CA GLU A 349 13.20 17.05 17.89
C GLU A 349 12.30 18.28 17.72
N ALA A 350 11.46 18.57 18.71
CA ALA A 350 10.59 19.74 18.67
C ALA A 350 11.38 21.03 18.89
N PRO A 351 11.18 22.07 18.05
CA PRO A 351 11.87 23.33 18.21
C PRO A 351 11.45 24.02 19.52
N ALA A 352 12.43 24.62 20.20
CA ALA A 352 12.22 25.35 21.45
C ALA A 352 11.28 26.56 21.28
N LYS A 353 11.27 27.18 20.10
CA LYS A 353 10.38 28.29 19.72
C LYS A 353 9.74 28.01 18.37
N ARG A 354 8.50 28.48 18.18
CA ARG A 354 7.86 28.45 16.87
C ARG A 354 8.63 29.36 15.87
N PRO A 355 8.62 29.03 14.57
CA PRO A 355 9.23 29.87 13.54
C PRO A 355 8.63 31.28 13.50
N ALA A 356 9.42 32.25 13.04
CA ALA A 356 8.91 33.58 12.71
C ALA A 356 7.94 33.51 11.52
N PRO A 357 6.93 34.39 11.44
CA PRO A 357 5.97 34.42 10.33
C PRO A 357 6.56 34.95 9.02
N GLU A 358 7.77 35.52 9.04
CA GLU A 358 8.46 36.04 7.87
C GLU A 358 9.96 35.70 7.92
N ARG A 359 10.57 35.59 6.73
CA ARG A 359 12.00 35.41 6.54
C ARG A 359 12.58 36.61 5.80
N ALA A 360 13.57 37.27 6.39
CA ALA A 360 14.31 38.35 5.75
C ALA A 360 15.37 37.78 4.80
N TYR A 361 15.56 38.47 3.68
CA TYR A 361 16.56 38.19 2.64
C TYR A 361 17.34 39.46 2.32
N GLU A 362 18.59 39.26 1.92
CA GLU A 362 19.50 40.29 1.43
C GLU A 362 20.10 39.79 0.11
N TRP A 363 20.12 40.63 -0.92
CA TRP A 363 20.68 40.28 -2.24
C TRP A 363 21.29 41.50 -2.92
N VAL A 364 22.17 41.26 -3.89
CA VAL A 364 22.80 42.30 -4.71
C VAL A 364 22.42 42.06 -6.17
N ARG A 365 21.90 43.08 -6.86
CA ARG A 365 21.57 42.97 -8.28
C ARG A 365 22.84 43.13 -9.14
N PRO A 366 22.90 42.51 -10.33
CA PRO A 366 24.03 42.69 -11.25
C PRO A 366 24.27 44.18 -11.54
N GLY A 367 25.48 44.67 -11.25
CA GLY A 367 25.87 46.07 -11.47
C GLY A 367 25.59 47.03 -10.29
N GLU A 368 24.93 46.55 -9.23
CA GLU A 368 24.74 47.31 -7.99
C GLU A 368 25.80 46.93 -6.94
N THR A 369 26.20 47.88 -6.10
CA THR A 369 27.14 47.68 -4.97
C THR A 369 26.44 47.72 -3.60
N VAL A 370 25.18 48.16 -3.57
CA VAL A 370 24.37 48.24 -2.35
C VAL A 370 23.43 47.04 -2.31
N ALA A 371 23.40 46.34 -1.18
CA ALA A 371 22.48 45.23 -0.99
C ALA A 371 21.04 45.72 -0.81
N SER A 372 20.11 45.11 -1.54
CA SER A 372 18.68 45.24 -1.34
C SER A 372 18.22 44.26 -0.28
N THR A 373 17.17 44.63 0.47
CA THR A 373 16.55 43.78 1.48
C THR A 373 15.06 43.58 1.18
N GLY A 374 14.52 42.45 1.63
CA GLY A 374 13.12 42.10 1.49
C GLY A 374 12.72 41.00 2.46
N ALA A 375 11.42 40.75 2.60
CA ALA A 375 10.90 39.69 3.45
C ALA A 375 9.88 38.85 2.68
N ALA A 376 9.83 37.55 3.00
CA ALA A 376 8.85 36.63 2.45
C ALA A 376 8.06 35.94 3.59
N PRO A 377 6.74 35.75 3.42
CA PRO A 377 5.91 35.11 4.44
C PRO A 377 6.20 33.62 4.59
N ILE A 378 6.05 33.12 5.81
CA ILE A 378 6.03 31.69 6.17
C ILE A 378 4.66 31.42 6.78
N SER A 379 3.92 30.46 6.20
CA SER A 379 2.62 30.02 6.72
C SER A 379 2.69 28.68 7.46
N ALA A 380 3.68 27.84 7.13
CA ALA A 380 3.92 26.57 7.82
C ALA A 380 5.39 26.14 7.72
N ALA A 381 5.96 25.61 8.80
CA ALA A 381 7.21 24.87 8.75
C ALA A 381 6.91 23.36 8.74
N PHE A 382 7.48 22.62 7.80
CA PHE A 382 7.19 21.20 7.58
C PHE A 382 8.46 20.38 7.42
N ASP A 383 8.46 19.20 8.05
CA ASP A 383 9.54 18.22 7.89
C ASP A 383 9.00 16.96 7.19
N PRO A 384 9.31 16.76 5.89
CA PRO A 384 8.83 15.62 5.14
C PRO A 384 9.47 14.28 5.56
N VAL A 385 10.58 14.31 6.31
CA VAL A 385 11.26 13.09 6.78
C VAL A 385 10.57 12.52 8.03
N THR A 386 9.95 13.36 8.85
CA THR A 386 9.22 12.95 10.05
C THR A 386 7.70 13.08 9.92
N GLY A 387 7.21 13.82 8.91
CA GLY A 387 5.80 14.14 8.71
C GLY A 387 5.25 15.07 9.79
N ARG A 388 6.11 15.92 10.37
CA ARG A 388 5.77 16.86 11.44
C ARG A 388 5.67 18.28 10.89
N LEU A 389 4.77 19.08 11.47
CA LEU A 389 4.51 20.46 11.08
C LEU A 389 4.44 21.35 12.31
N VAL A 390 5.03 22.54 12.21
CA VAL A 390 4.92 23.60 13.22
C VAL A 390 4.45 24.87 12.56
N LEU A 391 3.36 25.44 13.06
CA LEU A 391 2.87 26.74 12.60
C LEU A 391 3.73 27.88 13.17
N PRO A 392 3.91 28.98 12.42
CA PRO A 392 4.61 30.17 12.90
C PRO A 392 3.96 30.80 14.13
N VAL A 393 4.69 31.69 14.80
CA VAL A 393 4.14 32.54 15.86
C VAL A 393 2.97 33.36 15.32
N GLY A 394 1.84 33.39 16.04
CA GLY A 394 0.64 34.15 15.67
C GLY A 394 -0.30 33.44 14.70
N VAL A 395 0.10 32.29 14.14
CA VAL A 395 -0.74 31.47 13.25
C VAL A 395 -1.38 30.33 14.06
N GLU A 396 -2.71 30.24 14.03
CA GLU A 396 -3.49 29.19 14.69
C GLU A 396 -4.45 28.57 13.68
N ALA A 397 -4.60 27.24 13.73
CA ALA A 397 -5.44 26.47 12.82
C ALA A 397 -6.28 25.46 13.59
N ASP A 398 -7.55 25.30 13.18
CA ASP A 398 -8.41 24.23 13.69
C ASP A 398 -8.03 22.89 13.05
N GLU A 399 -7.54 22.93 11.81
CA GLU A 399 -7.25 21.71 11.05
C GLU A 399 -6.18 21.95 9.99
N VAL A 400 -5.27 20.97 9.86
CA VAL A 400 -4.26 20.93 8.82
C VAL A 400 -4.40 19.61 8.09
N ARG A 401 -4.53 19.65 6.76
CA ARG A 401 -4.57 18.45 5.89
C ARG A 401 -3.41 18.49 4.92
N VAL A 402 -2.94 17.31 4.51
CA VAL A 402 -1.79 17.18 3.63
C VAL A 402 -2.11 16.23 2.49
N ALA A 403 -1.84 16.65 1.26
CA ALA A 403 -1.69 15.76 0.11
C ALA A 403 -0.23 15.30 0.05
N TYR A 404 0.00 14.00 0.07
CA TYR A 404 1.34 13.41 0.13
C TYR A 404 1.36 11.98 -0.38
N ALA A 405 2.57 11.52 -0.66
CA ALA A 405 2.91 10.14 -0.95
C ALA A 405 3.63 9.50 0.25
N THR A 406 3.31 8.24 0.55
CA THR A 406 4.06 7.42 1.52
C THR A 406 4.63 6.22 0.80
N GLY A 407 5.73 5.65 1.31
CA GLY A 407 6.27 4.40 0.80
C GLY A 407 5.72 3.21 1.57
N ILE A 408 5.57 2.08 0.88
CA ILE A 408 5.28 0.78 1.49
C ILE A 408 5.84 -0.33 0.61
N GLY A 409 6.34 -1.43 1.18
CA GLY A 409 6.90 -2.51 0.37
C GLY A 409 5.90 -3.12 -0.64
N ARG A 410 4.61 -3.07 -0.35
CA ARG A 410 3.49 -3.46 -1.24
C ARG A 410 2.16 -2.92 -0.69
N PRO A 411 1.03 -2.96 -1.43
CA PRO A 411 -0.28 -2.63 -0.88
C PRO A 411 -0.65 -3.54 0.32
N ILE A 412 -0.51 -3.01 1.54
CA ILE A 412 -0.77 -3.70 2.82
C ILE A 412 -1.11 -2.65 3.90
N GLY A 413 -1.84 -3.03 4.94
CA GLY A 413 -2.26 -2.13 6.01
C GLY A 413 -3.33 -1.13 5.57
N ALA A 414 -3.61 -0.15 6.42
CA ALA A 414 -4.49 0.96 6.09
C ALA A 414 -3.73 2.01 5.27
N GLY A 415 -4.30 2.42 4.14
CA GLY A 415 -3.66 3.38 3.22
C GLY A 415 -4.56 3.76 2.04
N PRO A 416 -4.05 4.60 1.12
CA PRO A 416 -4.82 5.04 -0.06
C PRO A 416 -4.74 4.08 -1.24
N HIS A 417 -4.03 2.94 -1.14
CA HIS A 417 -3.97 1.94 -2.21
C HIS A 417 -5.36 1.37 -2.55
N GLU A 418 -5.48 0.85 -3.76
CA GLU A 418 -6.67 0.15 -4.23
C GLU A 418 -6.88 -1.16 -3.46
N ARG A 419 -8.11 -1.37 -2.99
CA ARG A 419 -8.51 -2.53 -2.18
C ARG A 419 -9.71 -3.27 -2.76
N ASN A 420 -10.22 -2.84 -3.91
CA ASN A 420 -11.28 -3.59 -4.58
C ASN A 420 -10.72 -4.94 -5.04
N ALA A 421 -11.45 -6.00 -4.75
CA ALA A 421 -11.16 -7.36 -5.18
C ALA A 421 -12.44 -8.00 -5.73
N PRO A 422 -12.35 -8.95 -6.68
CA PRO A 422 -13.53 -9.56 -7.30
C PRO A 422 -14.49 -10.24 -6.32
N ASP A 423 -13.98 -10.69 -5.17
CA ASP A 423 -14.72 -11.38 -4.11
C ASP A 423 -15.30 -10.45 -3.04
N VAL A 424 -15.11 -9.12 -3.18
CA VAL A 424 -15.63 -8.12 -2.25
C VAL A 424 -16.72 -7.31 -2.94
N PRO A 425 -17.98 -7.29 -2.44
CA PRO A 425 -19.07 -6.57 -3.09
C PRO A 425 -18.72 -5.09 -3.30
N PHE A 426 -18.70 -4.71 -4.57
CA PHE A 426 -18.55 -3.32 -5.01
C PHE A 426 -19.88 -2.58 -4.87
N GLU A 427 -20.96 -3.26 -5.22
CA GLU A 427 -22.32 -2.72 -5.25
C GLU A 427 -23.15 -3.24 -4.09
N LEU A 428 -24.00 -2.36 -3.55
CA LEU A 428 -24.93 -2.69 -2.48
C LEU A 428 -26.33 -2.79 -3.09
N VAL A 429 -26.78 -4.03 -3.30
CA VAL A 429 -28.05 -4.36 -3.94
C VAL A 429 -28.85 -5.29 -3.01
N ASP A 430 -30.08 -4.92 -2.71
CA ASP A 430 -30.99 -5.80 -1.97
C ASP A 430 -31.40 -7.01 -2.83
N GLY A 431 -31.35 -8.20 -2.21
CA GLY A 431 -31.64 -9.47 -2.87
C GLY A 431 -32.62 -10.32 -2.05
N ALA A 432 -32.98 -11.50 -2.57
CA ALA A 432 -33.89 -12.42 -1.89
C ALA A 432 -33.34 -12.83 -0.51
N GLY A 433 -33.86 -12.21 0.56
CA GLY A 433 -33.49 -12.49 1.96
C GLY A 433 -32.34 -11.66 2.52
N ARG A 434 -31.81 -10.65 1.80
CA ARG A 434 -30.78 -9.73 2.30
C ARG A 434 -31.19 -8.28 2.11
N THR A 435 -31.26 -7.54 3.21
CA THR A 435 -31.58 -6.10 3.21
C THR A 435 -30.40 -5.30 3.74
N HIS A 436 -30.07 -4.20 3.08
CA HIS A 436 -28.97 -3.34 3.48
C HIS A 436 -29.38 -2.25 4.47
N PHE A 437 -28.58 -2.09 5.52
CA PHE A 437 -28.58 -0.93 6.39
C PHE A 437 -27.30 -0.15 6.11
N ILE A 438 -27.39 1.09 5.61
CA ILE A 438 -26.24 1.87 5.13
C ILE A 438 -26.16 3.19 5.90
N ARG A 439 -24.99 3.46 6.50
CA ARG A 439 -24.67 4.74 7.13
C ARG A 439 -23.41 5.33 6.55
N ILE A 440 -23.50 6.54 6.04
CA ILE A 440 -22.38 7.27 5.46
C ILE A 440 -21.92 8.29 6.50
N VAL A 441 -20.74 8.05 7.08
CA VAL A 441 -20.13 8.94 8.06
C VAL A 441 -19.37 10.04 7.31
N ASP A 442 -19.85 11.27 7.45
CA ASP A 442 -19.28 12.48 6.85
C ASP A 442 -19.34 13.63 7.87
N GLY A 443 -18.22 13.90 8.54
CA GLY A 443 -18.14 14.94 9.57
C GLY A 443 -18.22 16.38 9.06
N SER A 444 -18.30 16.59 7.75
CA SER A 444 -18.46 17.94 7.17
C SER A 444 -19.92 18.35 6.98
N ARG A 445 -20.87 17.43 7.18
CA ARG A 445 -22.29 17.64 6.95
C ARG A 445 -23.09 17.24 8.19
N ALA A 446 -24.16 17.97 8.47
CA ALA A 446 -25.10 17.59 9.52
C ALA A 446 -25.83 16.29 9.15
N SER A 447 -26.19 15.52 10.18
CA SER A 447 -26.92 14.26 10.01
C SER A 447 -28.30 14.46 9.40
N GLU A 448 -28.68 13.59 8.47
CA GLU A 448 -30.02 13.60 7.85
C GLU A 448 -31.09 13.24 8.90
N PRO A 449 -32.29 13.86 8.89
CA PRO A 449 -33.25 13.79 9.99
C PRO A 449 -33.99 12.45 10.14
N GLU A 450 -34.05 11.63 9.09
CA GLU A 450 -34.85 10.39 9.07
C GLU A 450 -33.99 9.14 9.33
N PRO A 451 -34.01 8.55 10.55
CA PRO A 451 -33.24 7.34 10.87
C PRO A 451 -33.78 6.06 10.19
N GLY A 452 -35.02 6.08 9.68
CA GLY A 452 -35.66 4.93 9.06
C GLY A 452 -35.20 4.59 7.63
N LYS A 453 -34.45 5.48 6.97
CA LYS A 453 -33.95 5.21 5.62
C LYS A 453 -32.87 4.12 5.61
N ALA A 454 -32.91 3.28 4.57
CA ALA A 454 -31.88 2.27 4.32
C ALA A 454 -30.51 2.95 4.19
N VAL A 455 -30.40 4.00 3.38
CA VAL A 455 -29.21 4.86 3.27
C VAL A 455 -29.44 6.15 4.03
N ARG A 456 -28.53 6.48 4.95
CA ARG A 456 -28.56 7.76 5.70
C ARG A 456 -27.16 8.32 5.89
N ARG A 457 -26.99 9.63 5.70
CA ARG A 457 -25.76 10.35 6.09
C ARG A 457 -25.81 10.79 7.55
N VAL A 458 -24.69 10.60 8.24
CA VAL A 458 -24.50 10.98 9.65
C VAL A 458 -23.15 11.68 9.84
N GLU A 459 -23.10 12.64 10.76
CA GLU A 459 -21.92 13.44 11.05
C GLU A 459 -20.81 12.62 11.76
N THR A 460 -21.19 11.61 12.53
CA THR A 460 -20.26 10.90 13.42
C THR A 460 -20.39 9.39 13.34
N LEU A 461 -19.26 8.70 13.54
CA LEU A 461 -19.25 7.24 13.67
C LEU A 461 -20.05 6.79 14.89
N GLN A 462 -20.00 7.54 15.99
CA GLN A 462 -20.79 7.24 17.18
C GLN A 462 -22.30 7.25 16.90
N GLN A 463 -22.79 8.20 16.09
CA GLN A 463 -24.18 8.20 15.63
C GLN A 463 -24.49 7.02 14.69
N ALA A 464 -23.59 6.67 13.76
CA ALA A 464 -23.77 5.50 12.90
C ALA A 464 -23.91 4.20 13.71
N LEU A 465 -23.08 4.05 14.76
CA LEU A 465 -23.12 2.90 15.66
C LEU A 465 -24.35 2.92 16.58
N ALA A 466 -24.82 4.10 16.98
CA ALA A 466 -26.07 4.26 17.72
C ALA A 466 -27.29 3.86 16.86
N ASP A 467 -27.34 4.31 15.61
CA ASP A 467 -28.37 3.91 14.65
C ASP A 467 -28.36 2.39 14.43
N TRP A 468 -27.17 1.80 14.28
CA TRP A 468 -27.01 0.36 14.15
C TRP A 468 -27.54 -0.37 15.39
N SER A 469 -27.12 0.06 16.58
CA SER A 469 -27.63 -0.48 17.85
C SER A 469 -29.14 -0.34 17.98
N ALA A 470 -29.75 0.71 17.43
CA ALA A 470 -31.18 0.96 17.46
C ALA A 470 -31.96 0.17 16.38
N HIS A 471 -31.29 -0.24 15.30
CA HIS A 471 -31.88 -1.07 14.24
C HIS A 471 -32.39 -2.41 14.78
N GLY A 472 -31.69 -2.95 15.78
CA GLY A 472 -32.08 -4.14 16.51
C GLY A 472 -31.77 -5.44 15.77
N ASP A 473 -32.20 -6.55 16.37
CA ASP A 473 -31.89 -7.90 15.90
C ASP A 473 -32.82 -8.28 14.74
N ARG A 474 -32.38 -8.02 13.51
CA ARG A 474 -33.07 -8.39 12.27
C ARG A 474 -32.19 -9.33 11.45
N PRO A 475 -32.32 -10.65 11.64
CA PRO A 475 -31.53 -11.63 10.90
C PRO A 475 -31.63 -11.43 9.38
N GLY A 476 -30.52 -11.60 8.67
CA GLY A 476 -30.42 -11.34 7.23
C GLY A 476 -30.11 -9.89 6.85
N THR A 477 -29.99 -8.98 7.83
CA THR A 477 -29.55 -7.59 7.58
C THR A 477 -28.04 -7.52 7.36
N VAL A 478 -27.64 -6.82 6.31
CA VAL A 478 -26.23 -6.46 6.03
C VAL A 478 -26.04 -4.98 6.37
N GLY A 479 -25.40 -4.71 7.50
CA GLY A 479 -25.01 -3.38 7.94
C GLY A 479 -23.72 -2.93 7.29
N VAL A 480 -23.72 -1.76 6.65
CA VAL A 480 -22.55 -1.14 6.03
C VAL A 480 -22.41 0.29 6.55
N ILE A 481 -21.35 0.53 7.34
CA ILE A 481 -20.96 1.86 7.80
C ILE A 481 -19.77 2.32 6.95
N VAL A 482 -20.02 3.29 6.09
CA VAL A 482 -19.05 3.86 5.15
C VAL A 482 -18.40 5.08 5.79
N LEU A 483 -17.09 4.99 6.02
CA LEU A 483 -16.25 6.10 6.46
C LEU A 483 -15.80 6.86 5.20
N ALA A 484 -16.59 7.86 4.80
CA ALA A 484 -16.54 8.45 3.46
C ALA A 484 -15.33 9.36 3.19
N ARG A 485 -14.77 9.91 4.27
CA ARG A 485 -13.64 10.85 4.29
C ARG A 485 -12.43 10.19 4.95
N SER A 486 -11.23 10.66 4.61
CA SER A 486 -10.01 10.22 5.28
C SER A 486 -9.83 10.87 6.66
N ASP A 487 -10.84 10.79 7.53
CA ASP A 487 -10.87 11.54 8.79
C ASP A 487 -10.27 10.74 9.96
N ARG A 488 -10.18 11.41 11.11
CA ARG A 488 -9.74 10.84 12.39
C ARG A 488 -10.84 11.01 13.42
N ASP A 489 -11.29 9.92 14.03
CA ASP A 489 -12.16 9.98 15.21
C ASP A 489 -11.32 9.86 16.48
N ALA A 490 -11.26 10.95 17.24
CA ALA A 490 -10.62 11.03 18.55
C ALA A 490 -11.55 11.62 19.61
N ARG A 491 -12.87 11.64 19.36
CA ARG A 491 -13.85 12.29 20.23
C ARG A 491 -14.04 11.55 21.55
N THR A 492 -13.84 10.23 21.54
CA THR A 492 -13.96 9.38 22.73
C THR A 492 -12.69 8.54 22.95
N ALA A 493 -12.38 8.24 24.21
CA ALA A 493 -11.27 7.35 24.54
C ALA A 493 -11.58 5.87 24.23
N ASN A 494 -12.86 5.50 24.26
CA ASN A 494 -13.37 4.16 23.99
C ASN A 494 -14.57 4.25 23.05
N LEU A 495 -14.72 3.28 22.15
CA LEU A 495 -15.86 3.16 21.25
C LEU A 495 -16.36 1.72 21.26
N THR A 496 -17.67 1.53 21.41
CA THR A 496 -18.30 0.21 21.46
C THR A 496 -19.02 -0.06 20.14
N ILE A 497 -18.70 -1.19 19.52
CA ILE A 497 -19.40 -1.74 18.37
C ILE A 497 -20.30 -2.87 18.89
N LYS A 498 -21.61 -2.71 18.74
CA LYS A 498 -22.57 -3.76 19.06
C LYS A 498 -22.84 -4.64 17.84
N THR A 499 -22.86 -5.94 18.03
CA THR A 499 -23.10 -6.92 16.98
C THR A 499 -24.42 -7.64 17.25
N HIS A 500 -25.29 -7.67 16.25
CA HIS A 500 -26.63 -8.23 16.37
C HIS A 500 -26.68 -9.68 15.87
N PRO A 501 -27.51 -10.54 16.47
CA PRO A 501 -27.65 -11.90 16.01
C PRO A 501 -28.14 -12.02 14.55
N GLY A 502 -27.52 -12.90 13.75
CA GLY A 502 -27.89 -13.22 12.37
C GLY A 502 -27.57 -12.10 11.39
N THR A 503 -26.76 -11.11 11.79
CA THR A 503 -26.41 -9.94 10.98
C THR A 503 -24.94 -9.92 10.59
N GLU A 504 -24.64 -9.22 9.50
CA GLU A 504 -23.28 -8.92 9.08
C GLU A 504 -23.06 -7.41 9.20
N LEU A 505 -22.03 -6.97 9.94
CA LEU A 505 -21.66 -5.57 10.03
C LEU A 505 -20.31 -5.33 9.37
N THR A 506 -20.24 -4.39 8.43
CA THR A 506 -19.03 -3.95 7.77
C THR A 506 -18.77 -2.47 8.05
N LEU A 507 -17.60 -2.14 8.62
CA LEU A 507 -17.09 -0.77 8.68
C LEU A 507 -15.98 -0.66 7.63
N VAL A 508 -16.14 0.26 6.69
CA VAL A 508 -15.24 0.38 5.54
C VAL A 508 -14.84 1.83 5.29
N ALA A 509 -13.53 2.09 5.18
CA ALA A 509 -13.03 3.33 4.62
C ALA A 509 -13.14 3.27 3.10
N ALA A 510 -14.10 4.00 2.54
CA ALA A 510 -14.37 3.99 1.10
C ALA A 510 -15.12 5.26 0.70
N GLN A 511 -15.00 5.63 -0.56
CA GLN A 511 -15.87 6.66 -1.12
C GLN A 511 -17.24 6.05 -1.42
N TRP A 512 -18.29 6.70 -0.92
CA TRP A 512 -19.67 6.37 -1.28
C TRP A 512 -20.04 6.98 -2.63
N ARG A 513 -20.59 6.16 -3.53
CA ARG A 513 -21.14 6.61 -4.81
C ARG A 513 -22.64 6.27 -4.86
N PRO A 514 -23.54 7.27 -4.75
CA PRO A 514 -24.97 7.02 -4.82
C PRO A 514 -25.36 6.65 -6.26
N GLN A 515 -26.48 5.95 -6.41
CA GLN A 515 -27.12 5.75 -7.70
C GLN A 515 -27.50 7.11 -8.32
N VAL A 516 -27.25 7.27 -9.62
CA VAL A 516 -27.60 8.49 -10.37
C VAL A 516 -28.59 8.12 -11.47
N ALA A 517 -29.81 8.68 -11.40
CA ALA A 517 -30.79 8.52 -12.46
C ALA A 517 -30.36 9.32 -13.70
N ARG A 518 -30.33 8.66 -14.87
CA ARG A 518 -30.06 9.31 -16.17
C ARG A 518 -31.24 9.06 -17.11
N PRO A 519 -31.62 10.04 -17.96
CA PRO A 519 -32.67 9.85 -18.94
C PRO A 519 -32.37 8.64 -19.85
N GLY A 520 -33.35 7.74 -20.02
CA GLY A 520 -33.21 6.56 -20.88
C GLY A 520 -32.47 5.37 -20.27
N VAL A 521 -32.00 5.47 -19.02
CA VAL A 521 -31.37 4.35 -18.29
C VAL A 521 -32.30 3.87 -17.18
N PRO A 522 -32.75 2.60 -17.19
CA PRO A 522 -33.57 2.04 -16.11
C PRO A 522 -32.86 2.15 -14.76
N VAL A 523 -33.60 2.56 -13.72
CA VAL A 523 -33.11 2.67 -12.35
C VAL A 523 -33.59 1.44 -11.58
N GLU A 524 -32.67 0.57 -11.19
CA GLU A 524 -32.95 -0.56 -10.32
C GLU A 524 -33.26 -0.07 -8.90
N ALA A 525 -34.49 -0.30 -8.43
CA ALA A 525 -34.96 0.19 -7.14
C ALA A 525 -34.30 -0.49 -5.93
N ASN A 526 -33.74 -1.69 -6.11
CA ASN A 526 -33.04 -2.45 -5.08
C ASN A 526 -31.54 -2.11 -4.99
N ARG A 527 -30.99 -1.32 -5.91
CA ARG A 527 -29.58 -0.91 -5.91
C ARG A 527 -29.41 0.42 -5.19
N HIS A 528 -28.69 0.42 -4.07
CA HIS A 528 -28.49 1.62 -3.24
C HIS A 528 -27.33 2.50 -3.71
N GLY A 529 -26.25 1.87 -4.20
CA GLY A 529 -25.02 2.54 -4.61
C GLY A 529 -23.83 1.60 -4.60
N TYR A 530 -22.62 2.15 -4.75
CA TYR A 530 -21.39 1.37 -4.76
C TYR A 530 -20.26 2.02 -3.97
N LEU A 531 -19.28 1.20 -3.58
CA LEU A 531 -18.17 1.55 -2.71
C LEU A 531 -16.85 1.55 -3.49
N VAL A 532 -16.16 2.68 -3.48
CA VAL A 532 -14.83 2.82 -4.09
C VAL A 532 -13.77 2.78 -2.99
N ARG A 533 -13.02 1.68 -2.89
CA ARG A 533 -12.04 1.42 -1.82
C ARG A 533 -10.59 1.81 -2.20
N ARG A 534 -10.43 3.01 -2.74
CA ARG A 534 -9.12 3.63 -3.02
C ARG A 534 -9.07 5.05 -2.47
N GLU A 535 -7.86 5.55 -2.22
CA GLU A 535 -7.62 6.93 -1.78
C GLU A 535 -8.38 7.32 -0.49
N ARG A 536 -8.74 6.32 0.32
CA ARG A 536 -9.50 6.51 1.56
C ARG A 536 -8.86 5.72 2.69
N MET A 537 -8.68 6.38 3.82
CA MET A 537 -8.16 5.78 5.05
C MET A 537 -8.77 6.48 6.25
N PHE A 538 -9.36 5.74 7.19
CA PHE A 538 -9.94 6.34 8.39
C PHE A 538 -9.12 5.96 9.63
N THR A 539 -8.84 6.93 10.50
CA THR A 539 -8.08 6.70 11.74
C THR A 539 -9.01 6.68 12.95
N LEU A 540 -9.01 5.57 13.68
CA LEU A 540 -9.69 5.43 14.97
C LEU A 540 -8.69 5.60 16.11
N ALA A 541 -8.80 6.73 16.81
CA ALA A 541 -8.00 7.08 17.98
C ALA A 541 -8.66 6.72 19.31
N ALA A 542 -9.60 5.77 19.29
CA ALA A 542 -10.30 5.21 20.44
C ALA A 542 -9.95 3.73 20.62
N ALA A 543 -10.00 3.23 21.86
CA ALA A 543 -9.92 1.78 22.08
C ALA A 543 -11.26 1.14 21.73
N ILE A 544 -11.25 0.19 20.79
CA ILE A 544 -12.48 -0.43 20.27
C ILE A 544 -12.87 -1.62 21.14
N GLN A 545 -14.11 -1.63 21.63
CA GLN A 545 -14.74 -2.78 22.27
C GLN A 545 -15.82 -3.33 21.33
N VAL A 546 -15.80 -4.64 21.07
CA VAL A 546 -16.87 -5.32 20.33
C VAL A 546 -17.69 -6.12 21.33
N GLU A 547 -18.98 -5.83 21.42
CA GLU A 547 -19.89 -6.39 22.42
C GLU A 547 -21.14 -6.96 21.73
N PRO A 548 -21.73 -8.05 22.24
CA PRO A 548 -23.01 -8.52 21.71
C PRO A 548 -24.14 -7.53 22.02
N SER A 549 -25.14 -7.43 21.13
CA SER A 549 -26.31 -6.56 21.33
C SER A 549 -27.18 -7.00 22.54
N ARG A 550 -27.16 -8.29 22.86
CA ARG A 550 -27.88 -8.92 23.98
C ARG A 550 -26.96 -9.85 24.77
N ALA A 551 -27.33 -10.12 26.02
CA ALA A 551 -26.63 -11.12 26.83
C ALA A 551 -26.74 -12.51 26.17
N PRO A 552 -25.74 -13.38 26.31
CA PRO A 552 -25.79 -14.72 25.74
C PRO A 552 -27.01 -15.49 26.26
N GLY A 553 -27.80 -16.07 25.37
CA GLY A 553 -28.84 -17.03 25.75
C GLY A 553 -28.24 -18.36 26.19
N THR A 554 -29.00 -19.16 26.93
CA THR A 554 -28.56 -20.46 27.47
C THR A 554 -28.78 -21.62 26.48
N THR A 555 -29.30 -21.37 25.27
CA THR A 555 -29.71 -22.41 24.33
C THR A 555 -28.78 -22.54 23.13
N ARG A 556 -28.78 -23.74 22.51
CA ARG A 556 -27.85 -24.11 21.42
C ARG A 556 -28.12 -23.39 20.09
N SER A 557 -29.34 -22.89 19.86
CA SER A 557 -29.68 -22.08 18.68
C SER A 557 -29.01 -20.70 18.72
N ASP A 558 -28.79 -20.15 19.91
CA ASP A 558 -28.24 -18.80 20.11
C ASP A 558 -26.78 -18.67 19.62
N ALA A 559 -26.06 -19.79 19.45
CA ALA A 559 -24.69 -19.83 18.94
C ALA A 559 -24.62 -19.77 17.40
N GLU A 560 -25.66 -20.23 16.69
CA GLU A 560 -25.74 -20.18 15.22
C GLU A 560 -26.23 -18.81 14.72
N GLU A 561 -26.82 -18.03 15.62
CA GLU A 561 -27.27 -16.67 15.34
C GLU A 561 -26.22 -15.61 15.70
N ILE A 562 -24.95 -15.87 16.03
CA ILE A 562 -24.01 -14.78 16.36
C ILE A 562 -23.59 -14.02 15.08
N GLY A 563 -23.70 -12.68 15.10
CA GLY A 563 -23.33 -11.83 13.96
C GLY A 563 -21.83 -11.82 13.62
N THR A 564 -21.52 -11.30 12.43
CA THR A 564 -20.16 -11.17 11.92
C THR A 564 -19.73 -9.70 11.84
N LEU A 565 -18.43 -9.44 11.92
CA LEU A 565 -17.84 -8.10 11.81
C LEU A 565 -16.70 -8.09 10.81
N THR A 566 -16.77 -7.18 9.84
CA THR A 566 -15.70 -6.88 8.88
C THR A 566 -15.22 -5.45 9.06
N LEU A 567 -13.91 -5.26 9.18
CA LEU A 567 -13.25 -3.95 9.24
C LEU A 567 -12.29 -3.85 8.05
N ASP A 568 -12.44 -2.80 7.23
CA ASP A 568 -11.72 -2.65 5.96
C ASP A 568 -11.15 -1.23 5.79
N GLY A 569 -9.82 -1.13 5.63
CA GLY A 569 -9.14 0.15 5.32
C GLY A 569 -8.99 1.10 6.52
N ILE A 570 -9.00 0.58 7.75
CA ILE A 570 -9.02 1.37 8.99
C ILE A 570 -7.70 1.27 9.75
N ALA A 571 -7.19 2.41 10.21
CA ALA A 571 -6.05 2.51 11.12
C ALA A 571 -6.51 2.64 12.57
N PHE A 572 -6.14 1.69 13.44
CA PHE A 572 -6.45 1.70 14.87
C PHE A 572 -5.19 2.05 15.65
N THR A 573 -5.27 3.05 16.54
CA THR A 573 -4.10 3.49 17.32
C THR A 573 -4.12 3.01 18.78
N ARG A 574 -5.24 2.42 19.22
CA ARG A 574 -5.44 1.92 20.59
C ARG A 574 -5.94 0.48 20.65
N GLY A 575 -5.84 -0.23 19.52
CA GLY A 575 -6.26 -1.62 19.37
C GLY A 575 -7.76 -1.87 19.45
N ILE A 576 -8.11 -3.15 19.29
CA ILE A 576 -9.45 -3.72 19.28
C ILE A 576 -9.53 -4.88 20.29
N THR A 577 -10.64 -4.97 20.99
CA THR A 577 -10.91 -6.07 21.92
C THR A 577 -12.33 -6.58 21.73
N THR A 578 -12.48 -7.89 21.56
CA THR A 578 -13.80 -8.53 21.48
C THR A 578 -14.20 -9.10 22.83
N ALA A 579 -15.45 -8.88 23.23
CA ALA A 579 -16.06 -9.50 24.38
C ALA A 579 -16.51 -10.93 24.04
N PRO A 580 -16.70 -11.80 25.05
CA PRO A 580 -17.36 -13.09 24.86
C PRO A 580 -18.72 -12.92 24.17
N HIS A 581 -19.07 -13.88 23.33
CA HIS A 581 -20.29 -13.97 22.51
C HIS A 581 -20.55 -12.79 21.57
N SER A 582 -19.58 -11.90 21.35
CA SER A 582 -19.76 -10.74 20.47
C SER A 582 -19.87 -11.12 18.99
N VAL A 583 -18.94 -11.89 18.46
CA VAL A 583 -18.90 -12.23 17.03
C VAL A 583 -18.58 -13.69 16.79
N SER A 584 -19.16 -14.28 15.75
CA SER A 584 -18.81 -15.60 15.23
C SER A 584 -17.62 -15.53 14.27
N ALA A 585 -17.53 -14.43 13.51
CA ALA A 585 -16.42 -14.13 12.62
C ALA A 585 -15.97 -12.67 12.71
N LEU A 586 -14.65 -12.46 12.75
CA LEU A 586 -14.01 -11.15 12.67
C LEU A 586 -13.05 -11.14 11.48
N ALA A 587 -13.34 -10.33 10.47
CA ALA A 587 -12.49 -10.10 9.32
C ALA A 587 -11.80 -8.73 9.40
N LEU A 588 -10.48 -8.71 9.30
CA LEU A 588 -9.64 -7.53 9.29
C LEU A 588 -8.92 -7.48 7.93
N ARG A 589 -9.29 -6.52 7.09
CA ARG A 589 -8.77 -6.38 5.72
C ARG A 589 -8.11 -5.02 5.58
N HIS A 590 -6.88 -4.98 5.08
CA HIS A 590 -6.17 -3.71 4.89
C HIS A 590 -6.23 -2.78 6.12
N CYS A 591 -6.04 -3.36 7.30
CA CYS A 591 -6.05 -2.64 8.57
C CYS A 591 -4.63 -2.44 9.08
N SER A 592 -4.39 -1.30 9.72
CA SER A 592 -3.19 -1.06 10.52
C SER A 592 -3.59 -1.01 11.98
N ILE A 593 -3.31 -2.07 12.75
CA ILE A 593 -3.75 -2.22 14.14
C ILE A 593 -2.55 -2.05 15.06
N ARG A 594 -2.45 -0.85 15.63
CA ARG A 594 -1.38 -0.46 16.54
C ARG A 594 -1.93 -0.28 17.95
N ALA A 595 -1.09 -0.51 18.95
CA ALA A 595 -1.41 -0.22 20.35
C ALA A 595 -0.15 0.03 21.17
N LYS A 596 -0.27 0.84 22.24
CA LYS A 596 0.81 1.01 23.21
C LYS A 596 1.31 -0.34 23.76
N PRO A 597 2.60 -0.44 24.15
CA PRO A 597 3.20 -1.72 24.57
C PRO A 597 2.44 -2.46 25.69
N THR A 598 1.72 -1.75 26.56
CA THR A 598 1.01 -2.34 27.70
C THR A 598 -0.26 -3.12 27.36
N ARG A 599 -0.84 -2.97 26.17
CA ARG A 599 -2.13 -3.62 25.79
C ARG A 599 -1.99 -4.40 24.49
N ALA A 600 -2.74 -5.49 24.35
CA ALA A 600 -2.91 -6.24 23.10
C ALA A 600 -3.50 -5.36 21.96
N ALA A 601 -2.93 -5.38 20.75
CA ALA A 601 -3.44 -4.59 19.62
C ALA A 601 -4.71 -5.23 19.05
N LEU A 602 -4.70 -6.55 18.89
CA LEU A 602 -5.90 -7.37 18.75
C LEU A 602 -6.02 -8.27 19.98
N ASN A 603 -7.16 -8.22 20.66
CA ASN A 603 -7.44 -9.07 21.82
C ASN A 603 -8.81 -9.73 21.71
N VAL A 604 -8.84 -11.01 21.37
CA VAL A 604 -10.06 -11.81 21.34
C VAL A 604 -10.18 -12.57 22.66
N ARG A 605 -11.17 -12.20 23.47
CA ARG A 605 -11.41 -12.82 24.79
C ARG A 605 -12.04 -14.21 24.64
N PRO A 606 -11.75 -15.14 25.57
CA PRO A 606 -12.33 -16.48 25.52
C PRO A 606 -13.85 -16.43 25.81
N GLY A 607 -14.64 -17.21 25.08
CA GLY A 607 -16.09 -17.30 25.28
C GLY A 607 -16.75 -18.36 24.41
N GLN A 608 -16.84 -18.05 23.12
CA GLN A 608 -17.39 -18.88 22.05
C GLN A 608 -16.32 -19.17 21.00
N PRO A 609 -16.51 -20.21 20.17
CA PRO A 609 -15.70 -20.37 18.98
C PRO A 609 -15.83 -19.19 18.02
N ILE A 610 -14.69 -18.71 17.53
CA ILE A 610 -14.62 -17.56 16.63
C ILE A 610 -13.67 -17.83 15.47
N SER A 611 -14.04 -17.39 14.28
CA SER A 611 -13.15 -17.36 13.11
C SER A 611 -12.58 -15.95 12.94
N VAL A 612 -11.28 -15.78 13.14
CA VAL A 612 -10.57 -14.52 12.94
C VAL A 612 -9.78 -14.60 11.66
N THR A 613 -10.06 -13.72 10.70
CA THR A 613 -9.31 -13.61 9.44
C THR A 613 -8.61 -12.27 9.39
N ILE A 614 -7.30 -12.29 9.18
CA ILE A 614 -6.45 -11.12 9.02
C ILE A 614 -5.81 -11.20 7.65
N GLU A 615 -6.08 -10.21 6.81
CA GLU A 615 -5.67 -10.20 5.42
C GLU A 615 -5.12 -8.83 5.03
N ASP A 616 -3.99 -8.82 4.32
CA ASP A 616 -3.32 -7.61 3.84
C ASP A 616 -3.18 -6.53 4.93
N SER A 617 -2.87 -6.93 6.17
CA SER A 617 -2.90 -6.05 7.34
C SER A 617 -1.57 -5.99 8.10
N LEU A 618 -1.37 -4.89 8.81
CA LEU A 618 -0.23 -4.63 9.70
C LEU A 618 -0.71 -4.65 11.16
N ILE A 619 -0.11 -5.48 12.01
CA ILE A 619 -0.55 -5.63 13.41
C ILE A 619 0.65 -5.69 14.34
N ASP A 620 0.68 -4.89 15.41
CA ASP A 620 1.76 -4.99 16.42
C ASP A 620 1.77 -6.39 17.05
N HIS A 621 0.69 -6.77 17.72
CA HIS A 621 0.57 -8.07 18.39
C HIS A 621 -0.89 -8.49 18.59
N ALA A 622 -1.16 -9.78 18.40
CA ALA A 622 -2.47 -10.38 18.45
C ALA A 622 -2.55 -11.46 19.54
N ARG A 623 -3.64 -11.44 20.30
CA ARG A 623 -4.01 -12.48 21.27
C ARG A 623 -5.38 -13.03 20.91
N VAL A 624 -5.45 -14.33 20.66
CA VAL A 624 -6.69 -15.03 20.33
C VAL A 624 -6.88 -16.18 21.31
N TRP A 625 -7.82 -16.00 22.23
CA TRP A 625 -8.15 -17.01 23.23
C TRP A 625 -9.39 -17.79 22.81
N SER A 626 -9.44 -19.07 23.18
CA SER A 626 -10.61 -19.92 22.95
C SER A 626 -11.03 -20.61 24.23
N SER A 627 -12.33 -20.74 24.46
CA SER A 627 -12.90 -21.62 25.49
C SER A 627 -13.06 -23.06 24.98
N SER A 628 -13.01 -23.28 23.66
CA SER A 628 -13.22 -24.58 23.04
C SER A 628 -12.04 -25.53 23.28
N LYS A 629 -12.33 -26.82 23.38
CA LYS A 629 -11.29 -27.86 23.30
C LYS A 629 -10.71 -27.89 21.88
N TYR A 630 -9.45 -28.33 21.77
CA TYR A 630 -8.72 -28.35 20.50
C TYR A 630 -9.29 -29.34 19.48
N GLY A 631 -9.23 -29.00 18.18
CA GLY A 631 -9.60 -29.90 17.09
C GLY A 631 -11.09 -30.22 16.98
N ASP A 632 -11.93 -29.47 17.70
CA ASP A 632 -13.36 -29.43 17.44
C ASP A 632 -13.57 -28.80 16.05
N ALA A 633 -14.41 -29.40 15.20
CA ALA A 633 -14.79 -28.80 13.91
C ALA A 633 -15.41 -27.40 14.09
N ARG A 634 -15.96 -27.12 15.28
CA ARG A 634 -16.44 -25.82 15.73
C ARG A 634 -15.45 -25.12 16.68
N GLY A 635 -14.15 -25.35 16.57
CA GLY A 635 -13.12 -24.66 17.36
C GLY A 635 -12.81 -23.25 16.86
N SER A 636 -12.14 -22.42 17.68
CA SER A 636 -11.68 -21.10 17.24
C SER A 636 -10.57 -21.22 16.19
N ARG A 637 -10.65 -20.45 15.12
CA ARG A 637 -9.69 -20.44 14.02
C ARG A 637 -9.07 -19.06 13.85
N LEU A 638 -7.78 -19.01 13.60
CA LEU A 638 -7.07 -17.81 13.19
C LEU A 638 -6.45 -18.02 11.81
N THR A 639 -6.86 -17.23 10.83
CA THR A 639 -6.28 -17.24 9.49
C THR A 639 -5.52 -15.93 9.29
N LEU A 640 -4.21 -16.02 9.05
CA LEU A 640 -3.34 -14.89 8.75
C LEU A 640 -2.84 -15.03 7.30
N ARG A 641 -3.21 -14.09 6.43
CA ARG A 641 -2.84 -14.10 5.02
C ARG A 641 -2.18 -12.80 4.64
N ARG A 642 -1.08 -12.86 3.89
CA ARG A 642 -0.53 -11.66 3.24
C ARG A 642 -0.33 -10.53 4.25
N SER A 643 0.16 -10.83 5.46
CA SER A 643 0.13 -9.88 6.58
C SER A 643 1.46 -9.85 7.34
N ILE A 644 1.70 -8.75 8.03
CA ILE A 644 2.88 -8.58 8.89
C ILE A 644 2.41 -8.44 10.34
N VAL A 645 2.97 -9.26 11.21
CA VAL A 645 2.72 -9.20 12.65
C VAL A 645 4.03 -8.93 13.38
N GLY A 646 4.09 -7.81 14.10
CA GLY A 646 5.22 -7.46 14.95
C GLY A 646 5.62 -5.99 14.84
N GLY A 647 6.88 -5.69 15.16
CA GLY A 647 7.49 -4.39 14.91
C GLY A 647 7.66 -3.45 16.10
N SER A 648 7.44 -3.91 17.32
CA SER A 648 7.97 -3.24 18.51
C SER A 648 9.05 -4.12 19.15
N PRO A 649 10.33 -3.70 19.20
CA PRO A 649 11.42 -4.50 19.75
C PRO A 649 11.26 -4.81 21.24
N GLU A 650 10.41 -4.06 21.96
CA GLU A 650 10.14 -4.25 23.38
C GLU A 650 9.34 -5.52 23.69
N LYS A 651 8.68 -6.12 22.70
CA LYS A 651 7.84 -7.31 22.90
C LYS A 651 8.50 -8.55 22.35
N SER A 652 8.63 -9.54 23.23
CA SER A 652 9.03 -10.87 22.83
C SER A 652 7.86 -11.62 22.16
N LEU A 653 6.62 -11.56 22.69
CA LEU A 653 5.48 -12.33 22.16
C LEU A 653 4.49 -11.49 21.33
N HIS A 654 4.51 -11.68 20.00
CA HIS A 654 3.66 -10.95 19.05
C HIS A 654 2.39 -11.70 18.65
N LEU A 655 2.41 -13.04 18.59
CA LEU A 655 1.22 -13.82 18.30
C LEU A 655 0.99 -14.88 19.39
N LYS A 656 -0.15 -14.79 20.08
CA LYS A 656 -0.55 -15.77 21.09
C LYS A 656 -1.94 -16.31 20.80
N ALA A 657 -2.03 -17.56 20.36
CA ALA A 657 -3.28 -18.26 20.09
C ALA A 657 -3.22 -19.73 20.55
N PRO A 658 -3.02 -19.99 21.86
CA PRO A 658 -2.65 -21.31 22.37
C PRO A 658 -3.73 -22.36 22.18
N GLN A 659 -5.00 -21.98 21.99
CA GLN A 659 -6.14 -22.89 21.91
C GLN A 659 -6.87 -22.85 20.55
N ALA A 660 -6.32 -22.10 19.59
CA ALA A 660 -6.92 -21.93 18.27
C ALA A 660 -6.19 -22.77 17.22
N ASP A 661 -6.92 -23.14 16.17
CA ASP A 661 -6.31 -23.67 14.95
C ASP A 661 -5.82 -22.51 14.08
N VAL A 662 -4.53 -22.49 13.77
CA VAL A 662 -3.89 -21.35 13.12
C VAL A 662 -3.41 -21.72 11.72
N THR A 663 -3.90 -20.99 10.73
CA THR A 663 -3.44 -21.07 9.34
C THR A 663 -2.73 -19.79 8.98
N VAL A 664 -1.49 -19.90 8.50
CA VAL A 664 -0.67 -18.76 8.08
C VAL A 664 -0.20 -18.97 6.64
N CYS A 665 -0.43 -17.98 5.79
CA CYS A 665 -0.05 -18.04 4.38
C CYS A 665 0.53 -16.69 3.93
N ASP A 666 1.70 -16.70 3.30
CA ASP A 666 2.37 -15.50 2.80
C ASP A 666 2.48 -14.42 3.89
N ALA A 667 3.05 -14.73 5.06
CA ALA A 667 3.09 -13.79 6.18
C ALA A 667 4.47 -13.71 6.85
N THR A 668 4.78 -12.55 7.41
CA THR A 668 6.02 -12.33 8.17
C THR A 668 5.66 -12.01 9.61
N ILE A 669 6.14 -12.84 10.55
CA ILE A 669 5.94 -12.63 11.98
C ILE A 669 7.30 -12.34 12.61
N LEU A 670 7.49 -11.09 13.05
CA LEU A 670 8.80 -10.57 13.47
C LEU A 670 9.19 -10.97 14.90
N GLY A 671 8.22 -11.34 15.74
CA GLY A 671 8.47 -11.72 17.13
C GLY A 671 8.07 -13.15 17.42
N HIS A 672 8.00 -13.50 18.70
CA HIS A 672 7.68 -14.85 19.15
C HIS A 672 6.21 -15.19 18.93
N VAL A 673 5.98 -16.48 18.74
CA VAL A 673 4.68 -17.07 18.41
C VAL A 673 4.42 -18.24 19.33
N GLU A 674 3.26 -18.24 19.98
CA GLU A 674 2.74 -19.38 20.75
C GLU A 674 1.34 -19.72 20.24
N VAL A 675 1.19 -20.89 19.61
CA VAL A 675 -0.06 -21.31 18.95
C VAL A 675 -0.45 -22.75 19.31
N GLY A 676 -1.74 -23.05 19.18
CA GLY A 676 -2.30 -24.38 19.43
C GLY A 676 -1.87 -25.41 18.39
N THR A 677 -2.41 -25.28 17.18
CA THR A 677 -1.97 -26.01 15.97
C THR A 677 -1.46 -25.01 14.94
N LEU A 678 -0.73 -25.49 13.92
CA LEU A 678 -0.18 -24.62 12.89
C LEU A 678 -0.16 -25.31 11.52
N ASP A 679 -0.84 -24.70 10.56
CA ASP A 679 -0.62 -24.87 9.13
C ASP A 679 0.02 -23.60 8.56
N ALA A 680 1.26 -23.68 8.10
CA ALA A 680 1.99 -22.53 7.56
C ALA A 680 2.48 -22.80 6.14
N THR A 681 2.32 -21.83 5.24
CA THR A 681 2.89 -21.87 3.88
C THR A 681 3.52 -20.51 3.58
N ASN A 682 4.69 -20.47 2.94
CA ASN A 682 5.38 -19.22 2.59
C ASN A 682 5.50 -18.23 3.75
N THR A 683 5.82 -18.72 4.95
CA THR A 683 5.79 -17.91 6.17
C THR A 683 7.17 -17.76 6.77
N ILE A 684 7.49 -16.56 7.23
CA ILE A 684 8.71 -16.29 8.01
C ILE A 684 8.35 -16.10 9.47
N PHE A 685 8.84 -16.99 10.33
CA PHE A 685 8.86 -16.84 11.78
C PHE A 685 10.25 -16.37 12.22
N ALA A 686 10.43 -15.05 12.34
CA ALA A 686 11.73 -14.46 12.69
C ALA A 686 12.05 -14.61 14.19
N GLY A 687 11.03 -14.65 15.05
CA GLY A 687 11.18 -14.98 16.47
C GLY A 687 11.01 -16.47 16.78
N SER A 688 11.03 -16.82 18.07
CA SER A 688 10.78 -18.20 18.51
C SER A 688 9.36 -18.64 18.18
N LEU A 689 9.21 -19.91 17.80
CA LEU A 689 7.94 -20.53 17.45
C LEU A 689 7.67 -21.71 18.37
N LYS A 690 6.57 -21.62 19.13
CA LYS A 690 6.07 -22.69 19.99
C LYS A 690 4.71 -23.16 19.50
N VAL A 691 4.64 -24.43 19.09
CA VAL A 691 3.39 -25.10 18.70
C VAL A 691 3.04 -26.14 19.77
N ILE A 692 1.87 -25.99 20.41
CA ILE A 692 1.47 -26.85 21.54
C ILE A 692 1.16 -28.27 21.04
N ARG A 693 0.46 -28.41 19.91
CA ARG A 693 0.07 -29.70 19.32
C ARG A 693 0.78 -29.94 17.98
N HIS A 694 2.06 -30.28 18.04
CA HIS A 694 2.88 -30.52 16.85
C HIS A 694 2.56 -31.82 16.08
N GLN A 695 1.67 -32.69 16.59
CA GLN A 695 1.22 -33.86 15.82
C GLN A 695 0.16 -33.52 14.75
N VAL A 696 -0.36 -32.28 14.75
CA VAL A 696 -1.39 -31.79 13.83
C VAL A 696 -0.87 -30.55 13.11
N GLY A 697 -1.13 -30.47 11.81
CA GLY A 697 -0.72 -29.36 10.94
C GLY A 697 0.57 -29.65 10.16
N CYS A 698 0.92 -28.71 9.28
CA CYS A 698 2.10 -28.79 8.43
C CYS A 698 2.69 -27.41 8.13
N MET A 699 4.01 -27.30 8.16
CA MET A 699 4.74 -26.15 7.64
C MET A 699 5.34 -26.48 6.27
N ARG A 700 5.11 -25.63 5.28
CA ARG A 700 5.62 -25.77 3.91
C ARG A 700 6.33 -24.49 3.48
N TYR A 701 7.46 -24.59 2.78
CA TYR A 701 8.14 -23.42 2.19
C TYR A 701 8.30 -22.25 3.17
N SER A 702 8.64 -22.57 4.42
CA SER A 702 8.62 -21.61 5.53
C SER A 702 9.95 -21.61 6.28
N TYR A 703 10.24 -20.49 6.92
CA TYR A 703 11.40 -20.33 7.78
C TYR A 703 10.98 -20.28 9.25
N SER A 704 11.70 -20.98 10.11
CA SER A 704 11.60 -20.82 11.56
C SER A 704 12.98 -20.90 12.21
N ALA A 705 13.31 -19.92 13.05
CA ALA A 705 14.54 -19.93 13.84
C ALA A 705 14.56 -21.10 14.86
N THR A 706 13.38 -21.54 15.32
CA THR A 706 13.24 -22.73 16.20
C THR A 706 13.03 -23.98 15.35
N SER A 707 13.71 -25.09 15.66
CA SER A 707 13.59 -26.36 14.95
C SER A 707 13.03 -27.52 15.80
N GLN A 708 12.78 -27.30 17.08
CA GLN A 708 12.26 -28.33 18.00
C GLN A 708 10.75 -28.22 18.18
N ALA A 709 10.07 -29.37 18.38
CA ALA A 709 8.64 -29.46 18.69
C ALA A 709 7.71 -28.71 17.72
N LEU A 710 8.00 -28.79 16.41
CA LEU A 710 7.19 -28.22 15.34
C LEU A 710 6.40 -29.31 14.60
N PRO A 711 5.29 -28.94 13.91
CA PRO A 711 4.56 -29.86 13.04
C PRO A 711 5.41 -30.33 11.85
N LYS A 712 4.86 -31.25 11.03
CA LYS A 712 5.56 -31.79 9.86
C LYS A 712 6.05 -30.67 8.95
N ARG A 713 7.32 -30.72 8.55
CA ARG A 713 7.97 -29.70 7.72
C ARG A 713 8.26 -30.25 6.34
N PHE A 714 7.91 -29.48 5.32
CA PHE A 714 8.13 -29.81 3.92
C PHE A 714 8.84 -28.64 3.23
N LEU A 715 10.07 -28.86 2.76
CA LEU A 715 10.87 -27.84 2.09
C LEU A 715 11.00 -26.53 2.91
N CYS A 716 11.21 -26.67 4.22
CA CYS A 716 11.40 -25.53 5.13
C CYS A 716 12.90 -25.23 5.34
N GLN A 717 13.20 -23.99 5.71
CA GLN A 717 14.53 -23.61 6.22
C GLN A 717 14.50 -23.49 7.75
N PRO A 718 15.57 -23.89 8.46
CA PRO A 718 16.88 -24.33 7.97
C PRO A 718 16.99 -25.82 7.60
N ASP A 719 15.90 -26.59 7.66
CA ASP A 719 15.92 -28.05 7.46
C ASP A 719 16.57 -28.47 6.13
N LEU A 720 16.28 -27.77 5.03
CA LEU A 720 16.88 -28.05 3.72
C LEU A 720 18.39 -27.87 3.70
N ALA A 721 18.89 -26.75 4.22
CA ALA A 721 20.34 -26.51 4.28
C ALA A 721 21.05 -27.51 5.20
N LEU A 722 20.43 -27.88 6.31
CA LEU A 722 20.96 -28.92 7.21
C LEU A 722 20.96 -30.30 6.54
N GLN A 723 19.94 -30.62 5.74
CA GLN A 723 19.88 -31.86 4.97
C GLN A 723 20.97 -31.89 3.90
N ALA A 724 21.19 -30.77 3.18
CA ALA A 724 22.26 -30.64 2.20
C ALA A 724 23.64 -30.83 2.86
N ALA A 725 23.92 -30.13 3.96
CA ALA A 725 25.19 -30.27 4.68
C ALA A 725 25.43 -31.69 5.21
N ARG A 726 24.38 -32.38 5.69
CA ARG A 726 24.46 -33.78 6.15
C ARG A 726 24.73 -34.77 5.03
N SER A 727 24.37 -34.43 3.79
CA SER A 727 24.67 -35.27 2.63
C SER A 727 26.15 -35.22 2.23
N GLU A 728 26.84 -34.13 2.58
CA GLU A 728 28.27 -33.94 2.33
C GLU A 728 29.15 -34.51 3.46
N GLY A 729 28.62 -34.66 4.69
CA GLY A 729 29.34 -35.25 5.81
C GLY A 729 28.62 -35.08 7.16
N PRO A 730 29.19 -35.62 8.25
CA PRO A 730 28.63 -35.45 9.59
C PRO A 730 28.68 -33.98 10.03
N VAL A 731 27.52 -33.44 10.42
CA VAL A 731 27.38 -32.03 10.86
C VAL A 731 27.36 -31.98 12.39
N SER A 732 28.33 -31.28 12.98
CA SER A 732 28.37 -30.99 14.42
C SER A 732 27.27 -30.00 14.84
N ALA A 733 26.96 -29.93 16.14
CA ALA A 733 25.99 -28.98 16.67
C ALA A 733 26.37 -27.52 16.35
N ALA A 734 27.66 -27.16 16.49
CA ALA A 734 28.16 -25.82 16.19
C ALA A 734 28.04 -25.46 14.69
N GLN A 735 28.29 -26.42 13.78
CA GLN A 735 28.08 -26.20 12.36
C GLN A 735 26.60 -26.04 12.02
N ALA A 736 25.72 -26.83 12.63
CA ALA A 736 24.27 -26.70 12.43
C ALA A 736 23.76 -25.34 12.91
N GLU A 737 24.26 -24.84 14.03
CA GLU A 737 23.96 -23.50 14.54
C GLU A 737 24.49 -22.40 13.61
N ALA A 738 25.72 -22.51 13.12
CA ALA A 738 26.29 -21.57 12.16
C ALA A 738 25.49 -21.51 10.84
N ILE A 739 25.06 -22.66 10.31
CA ILE A 739 24.17 -22.72 9.14
C ILE A 739 22.84 -22.03 9.43
N ALA A 740 22.21 -22.32 10.58
CA ALA A 740 20.95 -21.70 10.95
C ALA A 740 21.05 -20.17 11.13
N LEU A 741 22.15 -19.69 11.70
CA LEU A 741 22.45 -18.26 11.86
C LEU A 741 22.71 -17.59 10.50
N GLY A 742 23.44 -18.24 9.59
CA GLY A 742 23.69 -17.73 8.24
C GLY A 742 22.41 -17.62 7.40
N LEU A 743 21.42 -18.46 7.69
CA LEU A 743 20.09 -18.41 7.07
C LEU A 743 19.14 -17.40 7.72
N ALA A 744 19.47 -16.77 8.84
CA ALA A 744 18.53 -15.89 9.52
C ALA A 744 18.09 -14.73 8.58
N PRO A 745 16.77 -14.48 8.44
CA PRO A 745 16.28 -13.46 7.53
C PRO A 745 16.73 -12.07 7.98
N VAL A 746 17.28 -11.30 7.04
CA VAL A 746 17.65 -9.90 7.27
C VAL A 746 16.61 -9.03 6.59
N PHE A 747 15.99 -8.14 7.36
CA PHE A 747 14.98 -7.23 6.83
C PHE A 747 15.57 -5.84 6.61
N TYR A 748 15.01 -5.08 5.66
CA TYR A 748 15.30 -3.65 5.53
C TYR A 748 14.85 -2.90 6.78
N ASP A 749 13.61 -3.13 7.23
CA ASP A 749 13.08 -2.57 8.45
C ASP A 749 12.27 -3.63 9.22
N THR A 750 12.24 -3.48 10.54
CA THR A 750 11.41 -4.31 11.42
C THR A 750 10.34 -3.49 12.14
N ASP A 751 10.46 -2.17 12.23
CA ASP A 751 9.44 -1.30 12.84
C ASP A 751 8.27 -1.05 11.88
N LEU A 752 7.03 -1.18 12.35
CA LEU A 752 5.83 -0.93 11.55
C LEU A 752 5.66 0.53 11.10
N CYS A 753 6.37 1.48 11.70
CA CYS A 753 6.34 2.87 11.23
C CYS A 753 7.25 3.11 10.00
N GLU A 754 8.14 2.17 9.69
CA GLU A 754 9.04 2.29 8.54
C GLU A 754 8.43 1.64 7.27
N PRO A 755 8.65 2.25 6.09
CA PRO A 755 8.00 1.86 4.84
C PRO A 755 8.45 0.49 4.31
N MET A 756 9.67 0.04 4.63
CA MET A 756 10.21 -1.24 4.15
C MET A 756 10.09 -2.36 5.19
N VAL A 757 9.12 -2.25 6.10
CA VAL A 757 8.91 -3.23 7.16
C VAL A 757 8.67 -4.63 6.60
N GLY A 758 9.43 -5.60 7.11
CA GLY A 758 9.32 -7.02 6.74
C GLY A 758 9.81 -7.34 5.32
N VAL A 759 10.35 -6.36 4.57
CA VAL A 759 10.94 -6.60 3.25
C VAL A 759 12.32 -7.22 3.42
N LEU A 760 12.58 -8.34 2.74
CA LEU A 760 13.89 -9.01 2.80
C LEU A 760 14.99 -8.16 2.16
N HIS A 761 16.10 -7.99 2.88
CA HIS A 761 17.32 -7.38 2.40
C HIS A 761 18.06 -8.31 1.43
N PRO A 762 18.77 -7.81 0.40
CA PRO A 762 19.54 -8.63 -0.55
C PRO A 762 20.59 -9.55 0.08
N LEU A 763 21.06 -9.24 1.29
CA LEU A 763 21.99 -10.07 2.07
C LEU A 763 21.34 -11.33 2.65
N THR A 764 20.01 -11.42 2.65
CA THR A 764 19.33 -12.64 3.07
C THR A 764 19.70 -13.80 2.15
N ASP A 765 19.88 -14.98 2.71
CA ASP A 765 20.23 -16.18 1.95
C ASP A 765 19.21 -16.46 0.82
N PRO A 766 19.66 -16.87 -0.38
CA PRO A 766 18.76 -17.26 -1.48
C PRO A 766 17.75 -18.34 -1.09
N GLY A 767 18.07 -19.23 -0.14
CA GLY A 767 17.17 -20.25 0.38
C GLY A 767 15.93 -19.70 1.09
N ILE A 768 15.90 -18.42 1.45
CA ILE A 768 14.69 -17.71 1.90
C ILE A 768 14.18 -16.76 0.83
N ARG A 769 15.08 -16.03 0.14
CA ARG A 769 14.68 -15.08 -0.90
C ARG A 769 14.03 -15.72 -2.10
N ALA A 770 14.29 -17.00 -2.40
CA ALA A 770 13.69 -17.75 -3.51
C ALA A 770 13.23 -19.15 -3.07
N GLY A 771 13.13 -19.41 -1.76
CA GLY A 771 12.76 -20.73 -1.22
C GLY A 771 11.26 -20.89 -0.93
N GLY A 772 10.44 -19.92 -1.31
CA GLY A 772 8.99 -19.99 -1.25
C GLY A 772 8.41 -20.98 -2.27
N GLU A 773 7.12 -21.25 -2.16
CA GLU A 773 6.36 -22.02 -3.12
C GLU A 773 6.43 -21.35 -4.50
N ALA A 774 6.68 -22.13 -5.55
CA ALA A 774 6.87 -21.64 -6.92
C ALA A 774 8.00 -20.60 -7.05
N ASP A 775 9.11 -20.79 -6.33
CA ASP A 775 10.33 -19.97 -6.38
C ASP A 775 10.12 -18.49 -5.98
N THR A 776 9.07 -18.20 -5.19
CA THR A 776 8.88 -16.87 -4.61
C THR A 776 9.77 -16.66 -3.39
N GLU A 777 9.80 -15.43 -2.87
CA GLU A 777 10.36 -15.21 -1.54
C GLU A 777 9.41 -15.76 -0.47
N MET A 778 9.95 -16.18 0.67
CA MET A 778 9.12 -16.50 1.84
C MET A 778 8.58 -15.21 2.48
N GLY A 779 7.43 -15.30 3.15
CA GLY A 779 6.89 -14.25 4.00
C GLY A 779 5.84 -13.37 3.32
N ALA A 780 5.58 -12.21 3.92
CA ALA A 780 4.52 -11.29 3.52
C ALA A 780 4.61 -10.80 2.07
N PHE A 781 5.78 -10.92 1.44
CA PHE A 781 6.06 -10.42 0.10
C PHE A 781 6.07 -11.52 -0.97
N ALA A 782 5.81 -12.78 -0.62
CA ALA A 782 5.66 -13.88 -1.60
C ALA A 782 4.76 -13.53 -2.80
N PRO A 783 3.58 -12.88 -2.62
CA PRO A 783 2.69 -12.55 -3.74
C PRO A 783 3.27 -11.51 -4.71
N THR A 784 4.33 -10.79 -4.35
CA THR A 784 4.97 -9.81 -5.24
C THR A 784 5.82 -10.48 -6.32
N GLY A 785 6.30 -11.69 -6.09
CA GLY A 785 7.16 -12.43 -7.03
C GLY A 785 8.51 -11.78 -7.29
N THR A 786 9.08 -11.02 -6.33
CA THR A 786 10.38 -10.31 -6.48
C THR A 786 11.49 -11.17 -7.12
N PRO A 787 11.71 -12.45 -6.73
CA PRO A 787 12.80 -13.26 -7.30
C PRO A 787 12.55 -13.59 -8.78
N ILE A 788 11.30 -13.90 -9.13
CA ILE A 788 10.88 -14.20 -10.49
C ILE A 788 11.03 -12.95 -11.37
N ARG A 789 10.65 -11.77 -10.85
CA ARG A 789 10.85 -10.47 -11.51
C ARG A 789 12.33 -10.21 -11.81
N ARG A 790 13.21 -10.45 -10.83
CA ARG A 790 14.66 -10.31 -11.01
C ARG A 790 15.22 -11.30 -12.01
N ALA A 791 14.80 -12.56 -11.98
CA ALA A 791 15.23 -13.57 -12.94
C ALA A 791 14.81 -13.22 -14.38
N ASN A 792 13.56 -12.76 -14.55
CA ASN A 792 13.06 -12.28 -15.84
C ASN A 792 13.86 -11.08 -16.36
N LEU A 793 14.19 -10.12 -15.49
CA LEU A 793 15.00 -8.97 -15.84
C LEU A 793 16.43 -9.38 -16.25
N THR A 794 17.09 -10.22 -15.46
CA THR A 794 18.44 -10.72 -15.78
C THR A 794 18.47 -11.37 -17.15
N ARG A 795 17.48 -12.24 -17.46
CA ARG A 795 17.38 -12.89 -18.78
C ARG A 795 17.16 -11.88 -19.91
N ALA A 796 16.34 -10.86 -19.68
CA ALA A 796 16.09 -9.84 -20.70
C ALA A 796 17.32 -8.98 -20.98
N LEU A 797 18.13 -8.66 -19.96
CA LEU A 797 19.27 -7.72 -20.08
C LEU A 797 20.28 -8.13 -21.14
N ASP A 798 20.57 -9.43 -21.28
CA ASP A 798 21.53 -9.95 -22.28
C ASP A 798 21.17 -9.52 -23.71
N SER A 799 19.87 -9.41 -24.00
CA SER A 799 19.38 -9.00 -25.30
C SER A 799 19.43 -7.49 -25.54
N TYR A 800 19.65 -6.66 -24.52
CA TYR A 800 19.58 -5.20 -24.62
C TYR A 800 20.88 -4.47 -24.26
N LEU A 801 21.86 -5.15 -23.67
CA LEU A 801 23.17 -4.59 -23.37
C LEU A 801 24.01 -4.36 -24.64
N PRO A 802 24.86 -3.31 -24.68
CA PRO A 802 25.91 -3.18 -25.68
C PRO A 802 26.90 -4.34 -25.61
N PHE A 803 27.52 -4.66 -26.75
CA PHE A 803 28.59 -5.66 -26.77
C PHE A 803 29.74 -5.27 -25.83
N GLY A 804 30.18 -6.21 -25.00
CA GLY A 804 31.25 -6.00 -24.02
C GLY A 804 30.83 -5.26 -22.76
N ALA A 805 29.58 -4.77 -22.66
CA ALA A 805 29.04 -4.19 -21.43
C ALA A 805 28.58 -5.30 -20.47
N GLU A 806 28.75 -5.05 -19.16
CA GLU A 806 28.23 -5.92 -18.11
C GLU A 806 27.31 -5.13 -17.19
N ALA A 807 26.20 -5.74 -16.76
CA ALA A 807 25.28 -5.11 -15.83
C ALA A 807 25.14 -5.89 -14.52
N GLU A 808 24.93 -5.16 -13.42
CA GLU A 808 24.52 -5.71 -12.13
C GLU A 808 23.26 -4.98 -11.64
N ILE A 809 22.35 -5.75 -11.04
CA ILE A 809 21.09 -5.24 -10.50
C ILE A 809 21.29 -4.93 -9.02
N PHE A 810 21.20 -3.66 -8.66
CA PHE A 810 21.28 -3.19 -7.28
C PHE A 810 19.89 -2.91 -6.71
N ASP A 811 19.65 -3.34 -5.48
CA ASP A 811 18.50 -2.85 -4.71
C ASP A 811 18.89 -1.52 -4.04
N ASP A 812 18.38 -0.43 -4.61
CA ASP A 812 18.66 0.92 -4.14
C ASP A 812 17.62 1.43 -3.13
N SER A 813 16.71 0.56 -2.69
CA SER A 813 15.73 0.92 -1.66
C SER A 813 16.44 1.36 -0.38
N LEU A 814 16.09 2.56 0.10
CA LEU A 814 16.63 3.12 1.33
C LEU A 814 15.68 2.90 2.51
N SER A 815 16.26 2.43 3.61
CA SER A 815 15.66 2.35 4.94
C SER A 815 16.46 3.21 5.92
N SER A 816 15.82 3.73 6.98
CA SER A 816 16.50 4.46 8.06
C SER A 816 17.57 3.60 8.74
N SER A 817 17.32 2.29 8.87
CA SER A 817 18.27 1.34 9.42
C SER A 817 19.30 0.85 8.38
N ALA A 818 18.93 0.71 7.09
CA ALA A 818 19.88 0.36 6.03
C ALA A 818 20.93 1.46 5.75
N MET A 819 20.63 2.74 6.00
CA MET A 819 21.65 3.81 5.96
C MET A 819 22.80 3.56 6.95
N TYR A 820 22.55 2.90 8.09
CA TYR A 820 23.62 2.54 9.03
C TYR A 820 24.46 1.34 8.56
N TRP A 821 23.87 0.41 7.81
CA TRP A 821 24.55 -0.81 7.35
C TRP A 821 25.36 -0.64 6.07
N ARG A 822 24.98 0.28 5.16
CA ARG A 822 25.78 0.60 3.95
C ARG A 822 27.17 1.19 4.26
N HIS A 823 27.45 1.51 5.52
CA HIS A 823 28.75 1.97 6.01
C HIS A 823 29.58 0.91 6.74
N ARG A 824 29.13 -0.35 6.78
CA ARG A 824 30.01 -1.46 7.18
C ARG A 824 30.62 -2.08 5.92
N PRO A 825 31.95 -2.02 5.76
CA PRO A 825 32.66 -2.57 4.60
C PRO A 825 32.48 -4.08 4.47
#